data_AF-A0A6J1V9X4-F1
#
_entry.id   AF-A0A6J1V9X4-F1
#
_cell.length_a   1.000
_cell.length_b   1.000
_cell.length_c   1.000
_cell.angle_alpha   90.00
_cell.angle_beta   90.00
_cell.angle_gamma   90.00
#
_symmetry.space_group_name_H-M   'P 1'
#
loop_
_entity.id
_entity.type
_entity.pdbx_description
1 polymer ?
#
loop_
_entity_poly.entity_id
_entity_poly.type
_entity_poly.pdbx_seq_one_letter_code
_entity_poly.pdbx_strand_id
1 'polypeptide(L)'
;MGVHGLTSYVGEHSEFFVDLQLRNIDVIIDGNNLYHHLYFDSNLDIRHGGDYDSFADITRQFFQSLAVCHIQPYVVLDGGNDASNKKCATLKERAKEKIQAAHSLSRGGGGSLLPLLVREVFKQILTELQVPFVQSFSEADRDIVSLANHLSCPVLTLDSDFCIFDLQSGYCPLNYFQWRNLCKCKDSQECYIPARCFSLERFCRHFNMNKTLLPLFAVMSGNDYINLPAMEVFFSKIHLPTEKSRRKSRKHDRIQGLLNWLSRFADLSEAMENVLKYFKKHEKEDIRQLLSSFMGEYEPSNVNLKDFFQSGMYESEEMKKLKLPQWIETHLIKGQLAPFVSDALILRSTILPVQVENMQRDSAHSITLPIRQVIYWLLLNTAPSSLSPPLNKQPTSFPPVFYEFDRLQKSLKKSSVHVAELAQKFPDSWYALSTLNEAPIAERLLFLFEAFGVSACILEPVPCLLQLPMAVTCYWTQFSEPKLTLQHIKALLLGVTFGELDKMLHIPDPERSHAEVNKIVREQFLKWKENKSPKDYLEIDVAHTFCQWQCCLQAGLHLNQLLCRPLPEPDLTRLYNGTLVHRLYHQLKSSSTPENLLSTSPKIYKLYCSMVQIVKDSTPPGFFQKSKSQRKKNKKIISKLPDIRESTMMDTLPFCSTNRFATLAIEN
;
A
#
# COMPACT_ATOMS: atom_id res chain seq x y z
N MET A 1 4.35 9.69 -11.41
CA MET A 1 3.28 8.85 -11.97
C MET A 1 2.90 9.45 -13.31
N GLY A 2 2.47 8.62 -14.26
CA GLY A 2 2.13 9.03 -15.63
C GLY A 2 3.29 9.23 -16.60
N VAL A 3 3.06 10.05 -17.65
CA VAL A 3 4.00 10.26 -18.76
C VAL A 3 5.41 10.70 -18.31
N HIS A 4 6.43 9.95 -18.73
CA HIS A 4 7.80 10.12 -18.27
C HIS A 4 8.38 11.51 -18.61
N GLY A 5 8.66 12.31 -17.57
CA GLY A 5 9.29 13.63 -17.70
C GLY A 5 8.31 14.78 -18.01
N LEU A 6 7.03 14.48 -18.28
CA LEU A 6 6.03 15.50 -18.64
C LEU A 6 5.75 16.45 -17.49
N THR A 7 5.63 15.95 -16.25
CA THR A 7 5.44 16.80 -15.06
C THR A 7 6.50 17.90 -14.97
N SER A 8 7.78 17.52 -15.09
CA SER A 8 8.90 18.46 -15.01
C SER A 8 8.93 19.44 -16.18
N TYR A 9 8.59 18.96 -17.38
CA TYR A 9 8.56 19.79 -18.58
C TYR A 9 7.45 20.85 -18.47
N VAL A 10 6.22 20.45 -18.14
CA VAL A 10 5.09 21.37 -17.97
C VAL A 10 5.35 22.35 -16.83
N GLY A 11 5.95 21.91 -15.72
CA GLY A 11 6.30 22.77 -14.59
C GLY A 11 7.27 23.92 -14.92
N GLU A 12 8.13 23.76 -15.93
CA GLU A 12 9.04 24.84 -16.39
C GLU A 12 8.34 25.91 -17.25
N HIS A 13 7.12 25.64 -17.73
CA HIS A 13 6.40 26.49 -18.68
C HIS A 13 5.11 27.02 -18.02
N SER A 14 5.26 28.12 -17.29
CA SER A 14 4.16 28.77 -16.57
C SER A 14 2.99 29.21 -17.46
N GLU A 15 3.23 29.41 -18.75
CA GLU A 15 2.23 29.80 -19.75
C GLU A 15 1.09 28.78 -19.91
N PHE A 16 1.33 27.51 -19.55
CA PHE A 16 0.31 26.46 -19.61
C PHE A 16 -0.68 26.51 -18.43
N PHE A 17 -0.37 27.30 -17.40
CA PHE A 17 -1.16 27.38 -16.18
C PHE A 17 -1.98 28.67 -16.09
N VAL A 18 -3.11 28.56 -15.39
CA VAL A 18 -3.97 29.66 -14.97
C VAL A 18 -3.94 29.70 -13.44
N ASP A 19 -3.65 30.86 -12.86
CA ASP A 19 -3.79 31.04 -11.41
C ASP A 19 -5.29 31.07 -11.06
N LEU A 20 -5.68 30.24 -10.09
CA LEU A 20 -7.05 30.12 -9.59
C LEU A 20 -7.12 30.49 -8.10
N GLN A 21 -8.26 31.06 -7.72
CA GLN A 21 -8.64 31.30 -6.33
C GLN A 21 -9.78 30.38 -5.97
N LEU A 22 -9.47 29.15 -5.54
CA LEU A 22 -10.47 28.11 -5.33
C LEU A 22 -11.27 28.40 -4.05
N ARG A 23 -12.59 28.54 -4.20
CA ARG A 23 -13.60 28.71 -3.15
C ARG A 23 -14.98 28.43 -3.71
N ASN A 24 -15.94 27.99 -2.88
CA ASN A 24 -17.35 27.79 -3.28
C ASN A 24 -17.53 26.89 -4.52
N ILE A 25 -16.73 25.83 -4.64
CA ILE A 25 -16.75 24.92 -5.79
C ILE A 25 -16.64 23.46 -5.35
N ASP A 26 -17.05 22.56 -6.23
CA ASP A 26 -16.74 21.14 -6.12
C ASP A 26 -15.34 20.88 -6.67
N VAL A 27 -14.63 19.89 -6.13
CA VAL A 27 -13.30 19.46 -6.61
C VAL A 27 -13.22 17.94 -6.57
N ILE A 28 -12.76 17.34 -7.68
CA ILE A 28 -12.43 15.91 -7.69
C ILE A 28 -10.98 15.73 -7.27
N ILE A 29 -10.72 14.78 -6.39
CA ILE A 29 -9.38 14.53 -5.86
C ILE A 29 -8.99 13.09 -6.18
N ASP A 30 -7.84 12.92 -6.82
CA ASP A 30 -7.14 11.65 -6.87
C ASP A 30 -6.62 11.30 -5.47
N GLY A 31 -7.29 10.36 -4.81
CA GLY A 31 -6.99 9.99 -3.44
C GLY A 31 -5.60 9.37 -3.28
N ASN A 32 -5.11 8.60 -4.26
CA ASN A 32 -3.79 7.99 -4.19
C ASN A 32 -2.69 9.04 -4.22
N ASN A 33 -2.78 9.97 -5.17
CA ASN A 33 -1.83 11.06 -5.28
C ASN A 33 -1.91 11.96 -4.03
N LEU A 34 -3.12 12.21 -3.49
CA LEU A 34 -3.29 13.05 -2.32
C LEU A 34 -2.61 12.47 -1.07
N TYR A 35 -2.91 11.23 -0.65
CA TYR A 35 -2.31 10.71 0.58
C TYR A 35 -0.78 10.52 0.44
N HIS A 36 -0.29 10.19 -0.76
CA HIS A 36 1.14 10.18 -1.06
C HIS A 36 1.77 11.57 -0.87
N HIS A 37 1.16 12.59 -1.46
CA HIS A 37 1.64 13.97 -1.37
C HIS A 37 1.62 14.48 0.08
N LEU A 38 0.49 14.35 0.78
CA LEU A 38 0.34 14.79 2.17
C LEU A 38 1.39 14.16 3.09
N TYR A 39 1.71 12.88 2.90
CA TYR A 39 2.70 12.20 3.72
C TYR A 39 4.12 12.75 3.48
N PHE A 40 4.55 12.80 2.22
CA PHE A 40 5.93 13.17 1.88
C PHE A 40 6.21 14.66 1.99
N ASP A 41 5.23 15.52 1.69
CA ASP A 41 5.36 16.98 1.80
C ASP A 41 5.39 17.46 3.27
N SER A 42 4.88 16.66 4.20
CA SER A 42 4.82 17.00 5.62
C SER A 42 6.02 16.53 6.46
N ASN A 43 7.07 16.01 5.81
CA ASN A 43 8.30 15.54 6.47
C ASN A 43 8.05 14.54 7.62
N LEU A 44 7.06 13.66 7.45
CA LEU A 44 6.76 12.59 8.40
C LEU A 44 7.84 11.50 8.39
N ASP A 45 7.95 10.76 9.50
CA ASP A 45 8.88 9.63 9.58
C ASP A 45 8.51 8.54 8.56
N ILE A 46 9.50 8.03 7.84
CA ILE A 46 9.33 6.96 6.83
C ILE A 46 10.06 5.67 7.20
N ARG A 47 10.68 5.61 8.40
CA ARG A 47 11.63 4.55 8.78
C ARG A 47 11.09 3.60 9.84
N HIS A 48 10.22 4.08 10.72
CA HIS A 48 9.73 3.35 11.90
C HIS A 48 8.34 2.74 11.69
N GLY A 49 7.93 2.59 10.43
CA GLY A 49 6.66 1.95 10.09
C GLY A 49 5.43 2.84 10.22
N GLY A 50 5.60 4.16 10.34
CA GLY A 50 4.53 5.15 10.23
C GLY A 50 4.08 5.76 11.55
N ASP A 51 3.97 7.09 11.57
CA ASP A 51 3.35 7.88 12.64
C ASP A 51 1.93 8.27 12.20
N TYR A 52 1.00 7.32 12.33
CA TYR A 52 -0.35 7.42 11.76
C TYR A 52 -1.20 8.54 12.39
N ASP A 53 -0.93 8.89 13.64
CA ASP A 53 -1.56 10.01 14.35
C ASP A 53 -1.17 11.35 13.72
N SER A 54 0.13 11.56 13.48
CA SER A 54 0.64 12.76 12.83
C SER A 54 0.10 12.89 11.40
N PHE A 55 0.06 11.78 10.65
CA PHE A 55 -0.55 11.75 9.31
C PHE A 55 -2.05 12.07 9.34
N ALA A 56 -2.76 11.57 10.35
CA ALA A 56 -4.18 11.85 10.51
C ALA A 56 -4.44 13.34 10.76
N ASP A 57 -3.64 13.98 11.61
CA ASP A 57 -3.77 15.43 11.88
C ASP A 57 -3.55 16.27 10.62
N ILE A 58 -2.54 15.96 9.81
CA ILE A 58 -2.28 16.64 8.53
C ILE A 58 -3.46 16.48 7.58
N THR A 59 -3.99 15.26 7.47
CA THR A 59 -5.12 14.96 6.57
C THR A 59 -6.38 15.70 7.03
N ARG A 60 -6.66 15.74 8.35
CA ARG A 60 -7.76 16.54 8.91
C ARG A 60 -7.59 18.02 8.59
N GLN A 61 -6.40 18.58 8.78
CA GLN A 61 -6.12 19.98 8.46
C GLN A 61 -6.32 20.30 6.96
N PHE A 62 -5.94 19.39 6.07
CA PHE A 62 -6.18 19.54 4.63
C PHE A 62 -7.67 19.70 4.32
N PHE A 63 -8.52 18.78 4.80
CA PHE A 63 -9.96 18.85 4.55
C PHE A 63 -10.65 20.00 5.30
N GLN A 64 -10.17 20.37 6.48
CA GLN A 64 -10.62 21.58 7.18
C GLN A 64 -10.33 22.84 6.35
N SER A 65 -9.17 22.90 5.70
CA SER A 65 -8.81 24.03 4.83
C SER A 65 -9.76 24.14 3.62
N LEU A 66 -10.17 23.00 3.04
CA LEU A 66 -11.20 22.96 2.00
C LEU A 66 -12.54 23.47 2.52
N ALA A 67 -12.96 22.99 3.69
CA ALA A 67 -14.23 23.36 4.33
C ALA A 67 -14.31 24.87 4.65
N VAL A 68 -13.21 25.47 5.13
CA VAL A 68 -13.10 26.92 5.40
C VAL A 68 -13.29 27.76 4.13
N CYS A 69 -12.93 27.20 2.96
CA CYS A 69 -13.11 27.86 1.66
C CYS A 69 -14.40 27.41 0.94
N HIS A 70 -15.30 26.68 1.63
CA HIS A 70 -16.51 26.11 1.08
C HIS A 70 -16.27 25.28 -0.20
N ILE A 71 -15.17 24.52 -0.21
CA ILE A 71 -14.86 23.58 -1.29
C ILE A 71 -15.42 22.21 -0.90
N GLN A 72 -16.21 21.61 -1.80
CA GLN A 72 -16.75 20.26 -1.62
C GLN A 72 -15.86 19.23 -2.32
N PRO A 73 -15.11 18.38 -1.59
CA PRO A 73 -14.26 17.37 -2.19
C PRO A 73 -15.03 16.09 -2.53
N TYR A 74 -14.70 15.49 -3.68
CA TYR A 74 -15.05 14.10 -4.03
C TYR A 74 -13.77 13.32 -4.27
N VAL A 75 -13.49 12.32 -3.43
CA VAL A 75 -12.24 11.56 -3.49
C VAL A 75 -12.46 10.25 -4.25
N VAL A 76 -11.61 9.99 -5.24
CA VAL A 76 -11.62 8.72 -5.99
C VAL A 76 -10.32 7.98 -5.70
N LEU A 77 -10.43 6.72 -5.26
CA LEU A 77 -9.31 5.84 -4.93
C LEU A 77 -9.17 4.75 -5.98
N ASP A 78 -7.93 4.33 -6.25
CA ASP A 78 -7.64 3.18 -7.11
C ASP A 78 -8.15 1.90 -6.46
N GLY A 79 -8.74 1.04 -7.28
CA GLY A 79 -9.12 -0.32 -6.96
C GLY A 79 -8.00 -1.33 -7.14
N GLY A 80 -8.39 -2.50 -7.65
CA GLY A 80 -7.48 -3.56 -8.02
C GLY A 80 -6.76 -3.28 -9.34
N ASN A 81 -5.91 -4.20 -9.74
CA ASN A 81 -5.26 -4.16 -11.03
C ASN A 81 -6.22 -4.65 -12.12
N ASP A 82 -6.12 -4.05 -13.30
CA ASP A 82 -6.90 -4.46 -14.47
C ASP A 82 -6.66 -5.95 -14.83
N ALA A 83 -7.75 -6.66 -15.11
CA ALA A 83 -7.79 -8.06 -15.56
C ALA A 83 -6.95 -8.30 -16.82
N SER A 84 -6.73 -7.27 -17.65
CA SER A 84 -5.86 -7.36 -18.84
C SER A 84 -4.39 -7.60 -18.51
N ASN A 85 -3.98 -7.40 -17.25
CA ASN A 85 -2.61 -7.57 -16.77
C ASN A 85 -1.57 -6.68 -17.50
N LYS A 86 -2.01 -5.66 -18.25
CA LYS A 86 -1.14 -4.74 -19.01
C LYS A 86 -0.11 -4.05 -18.12
N LYS A 87 -0.50 -3.58 -16.92
CA LYS A 87 0.40 -2.91 -15.96
C LYS A 87 1.30 -3.84 -15.15
N CYS A 88 1.22 -5.15 -15.35
CA CYS A 88 2.00 -6.12 -14.55
C CYS A 88 3.51 -5.83 -14.56
N ALA A 89 4.06 -5.43 -15.71
CA ALA A 89 5.47 -5.10 -15.84
C ALA A 89 5.84 -3.85 -15.01
N THR A 90 5.10 -2.76 -15.17
CA THR A 90 5.28 -1.51 -14.44
C THR A 90 5.11 -1.69 -12.94
N LEU A 91 4.11 -2.47 -12.51
CA LEU A 91 3.90 -2.78 -11.09
C LEU A 91 5.06 -3.57 -10.50
N LYS A 92 5.64 -4.52 -11.24
CA LYS A 92 6.84 -5.25 -10.83
C LYS A 92 8.07 -4.35 -10.76
N GLU A 93 8.22 -3.41 -11.69
CA GLU A 93 9.31 -2.44 -11.68
C GLU A 93 9.20 -1.49 -10.49
N ARG A 94 8.03 -0.90 -10.25
CA ARG A 94 7.72 -0.10 -9.04
C ARG A 94 7.95 -0.90 -7.75
N ALA A 95 7.57 -2.16 -7.72
CA ALA A 95 7.84 -3.02 -6.57
C ALA A 95 9.35 -3.21 -6.33
N LYS A 96 10.15 -3.42 -7.39
CA LYS A 96 11.62 -3.48 -7.29
C LYS A 96 12.20 -2.14 -6.80
N GLU A 97 11.73 -1.01 -7.31
CA GLU A 97 12.16 0.32 -6.86
C GLU A 97 11.85 0.55 -5.38
N LYS A 98 10.63 0.19 -4.94
CA LYS A 98 10.24 0.25 -3.52
C LYS A 98 11.12 -0.64 -2.65
N ILE A 99 11.51 -1.83 -3.13
CA ILE A 99 12.45 -2.71 -2.42
C ILE A 99 13.82 -2.04 -2.30
N GLN A 100 14.33 -1.39 -3.35
CA GLN A 100 15.60 -0.66 -3.25
C GLN A 100 15.51 0.54 -2.31
N ALA A 101 14.40 1.30 -2.35
CA ALA A 101 14.16 2.42 -1.46
C ALA A 101 14.09 1.97 0.01
N ALA A 102 13.34 0.90 0.30
CA ALA A 102 13.27 0.29 1.62
C ALA A 102 14.65 -0.15 2.12
N HIS A 103 15.46 -0.77 1.26
CA HIS A 103 16.83 -1.16 1.61
C HIS A 103 17.69 0.06 1.97
N SER A 104 17.66 1.09 1.14
CA SER A 104 18.40 2.33 1.35
C SER A 104 18.02 2.99 2.68
N LEU A 105 16.72 3.13 2.95
CA LEU A 105 16.17 3.70 4.19
C LEU A 105 16.60 2.89 5.42
N SER A 106 16.60 1.56 5.33
CA SER A 106 17.02 0.69 6.44
C SER A 106 18.48 0.86 6.85
N ARG A 107 19.32 1.42 5.97
CA ARG A 107 20.75 1.68 6.21
C ARG A 107 21.07 3.16 6.46
N GLY A 108 20.04 3.98 6.66
CA GLY A 108 20.18 5.42 6.88
C GLY A 108 20.30 6.25 5.60
N GLY A 109 20.16 5.63 4.42
CA GLY A 109 20.10 6.32 3.13
C GLY A 109 18.76 7.02 2.87
N GLY A 110 18.60 7.52 1.65
CA GLY A 110 17.38 8.19 1.17
C GLY A 110 16.45 7.26 0.39
N GLY A 111 15.20 7.66 0.26
CA GLY A 111 14.16 6.95 -0.50
C GLY A 111 12.77 7.43 -0.13
N SER A 112 11.78 7.10 -0.95
CA SER A 112 10.37 7.43 -0.71
C SER A 112 9.57 6.14 -0.60
N LEU A 113 9.13 5.80 0.60
CA LEU A 113 8.31 4.63 0.86
C LEU A 113 7.20 5.03 1.84
N LEU A 114 5.94 4.78 1.47
CA LEU A 114 4.82 4.98 2.38
C LEU A 114 4.75 3.84 3.40
N PRO A 115 4.42 4.13 4.67
CA PRO A 115 4.06 3.10 5.63
C PRO A 115 2.83 2.28 5.19
N LEU A 116 2.76 1.06 5.70
CA LEU A 116 1.86 0.02 5.21
C LEU A 116 0.37 0.40 5.31
N LEU A 117 -0.05 1.06 6.38
CA LEU A 117 -1.47 1.30 6.69
C LEU A 117 -1.96 2.70 6.31
N VAL A 118 -1.14 3.53 5.66
CA VAL A 118 -1.49 4.93 5.30
C VAL A 118 -2.81 5.02 4.52
N ARG A 119 -3.03 4.12 3.56
CA ARG A 119 -4.27 4.07 2.77
C ARG A 119 -5.51 3.82 3.64
N GLU A 120 -5.42 2.89 4.59
CA GLU A 120 -6.56 2.56 5.47
C GLU A 120 -6.80 3.69 6.49
N VAL A 121 -5.74 4.29 7.04
CA VAL A 121 -5.84 5.49 7.89
C VAL A 121 -6.51 6.64 7.13
N PHE A 122 -6.12 6.87 5.87
CA PHE A 122 -6.73 7.89 5.03
C PHE A 122 -8.23 7.65 4.84
N LYS A 123 -8.65 6.43 4.52
CA LYS A 123 -10.08 6.07 4.39
C LYS A 123 -10.88 6.26 5.68
N GLN A 124 -10.28 5.93 6.83
CA GLN A 124 -10.93 6.16 8.13
C GLN A 124 -11.18 7.65 8.37
N ILE A 125 -10.23 8.51 8.01
CA ILE A 125 -10.38 9.97 8.15
C ILE A 125 -11.44 10.51 7.18
N LEU A 126 -11.48 10.04 5.93
CA LEU A 126 -12.55 10.41 4.99
C LEU A 126 -13.92 10.06 5.55
N THR A 127 -14.05 8.87 6.14
CA THR A 127 -15.29 8.40 6.76
C THR A 127 -15.65 9.24 8.00
N GLU A 128 -14.68 9.53 8.87
CA GLU A 128 -14.84 10.37 10.07
C GLU A 128 -15.33 11.78 9.72
N LEU A 129 -14.71 12.41 8.71
CA LEU A 129 -15.03 13.76 8.25
C LEU A 129 -16.24 13.81 7.29
N GLN A 130 -16.84 12.65 6.98
CA GLN A 130 -17.95 12.51 6.02
C GLN A 130 -17.61 13.08 4.63
N VAL A 131 -16.33 12.98 4.23
CA VAL A 131 -15.89 13.33 2.88
C VAL A 131 -16.35 12.23 1.92
N PRO A 132 -17.15 12.55 0.88
CA PRO A 132 -17.57 11.56 -0.10
C PRO A 132 -16.37 10.94 -0.81
N PHE A 133 -16.29 9.61 -0.79
CA PHE A 133 -15.28 8.89 -1.54
C PHE A 133 -15.81 7.60 -2.18
N VAL A 134 -15.14 7.18 -3.24
CA VAL A 134 -15.38 5.93 -3.94
C VAL A 134 -14.06 5.25 -4.24
N GLN A 135 -14.05 3.92 -4.24
CA GLN A 135 -12.94 3.13 -4.74
C GLN A 135 -13.34 2.59 -6.12
N SER A 136 -12.58 2.96 -7.15
CA SER A 136 -12.75 2.42 -8.50
C SER A 136 -12.59 0.91 -8.49
N PHE A 137 -13.13 0.22 -9.49
CA PHE A 137 -12.95 -1.22 -9.62
C PHE A 137 -11.49 -1.57 -9.95
N SER A 138 -10.94 -0.83 -10.91
CA SER A 138 -9.57 -0.90 -11.38
C SER A 138 -8.88 0.45 -11.14
N GLU A 139 -8.41 1.13 -12.19
CA GLU A 139 -7.70 2.41 -12.07
C GLU A 139 -8.66 3.59 -12.01
N ALA A 140 -8.36 4.59 -11.17
CA ALA A 140 -9.24 5.71 -10.94
C ALA A 140 -9.18 6.77 -12.05
N ASP A 141 -8.13 6.83 -12.86
CA ASP A 141 -7.87 7.96 -13.77
C ASP A 141 -9.05 8.25 -14.71
N ARG A 142 -9.57 7.22 -15.37
CA ARG A 142 -10.71 7.34 -16.31
C ARG A 142 -12.01 7.71 -15.60
N ASP A 143 -12.21 7.18 -14.40
CA ASP A 143 -13.38 7.44 -13.57
C ASP A 143 -13.37 8.90 -13.05
N ILE A 144 -12.19 9.39 -12.63
CA ILE A 144 -11.96 10.79 -12.23
C ILE A 144 -12.29 11.74 -13.37
N VAL A 145 -11.79 11.46 -14.58
CA VAL A 145 -12.03 12.29 -15.77
C VAL A 145 -13.51 12.33 -16.13
N SER A 146 -14.17 11.17 -16.12
CA SER A 146 -15.61 11.09 -16.34
C SER A 146 -16.36 11.94 -15.32
N LEU A 147 -16.10 11.75 -14.03
CA LEU A 147 -16.77 12.48 -12.96
C LEU A 147 -16.54 14.00 -13.03
N ALA A 148 -15.30 14.42 -13.26
CA ALA A 148 -14.92 15.83 -13.36
C ALA A 148 -15.64 16.55 -14.51
N ASN A 149 -15.75 15.90 -15.67
CA ASN A 149 -16.47 16.44 -16.81
C ASN A 149 -17.99 16.48 -16.57
N HIS A 150 -18.57 15.47 -15.93
CA HIS A 150 -20.01 15.45 -15.57
C HIS A 150 -20.40 16.53 -14.55
N LEU A 151 -19.50 16.83 -13.60
CA LEU A 151 -19.71 17.84 -12.57
C LEU A 151 -19.15 19.22 -12.95
N SER A 152 -18.44 19.33 -14.08
CA SER A 152 -17.79 20.56 -14.54
C SER A 152 -16.90 21.19 -13.45
N CYS A 153 -16.02 20.38 -12.87
CA CYS A 153 -15.16 20.79 -11.77
C CYS A 153 -13.69 20.38 -12.00
N PRO A 154 -12.72 21.10 -11.39
CA PRO A 154 -11.31 20.81 -11.58
C PRO A 154 -10.88 19.54 -10.83
N VAL A 155 -9.87 18.86 -11.37
CA VAL A 155 -9.24 17.67 -10.76
C VAL A 155 -7.99 18.06 -9.99
N LEU A 156 -7.80 17.55 -8.77
CA LEU A 156 -6.60 17.73 -7.96
C LEU A 156 -5.78 16.44 -7.94
N THR A 157 -4.58 16.45 -8.54
CA THR A 157 -3.69 15.28 -8.67
C THR A 157 -2.23 15.70 -8.86
N LEU A 158 -1.27 14.76 -8.78
CA LEU A 158 0.12 14.95 -9.24
C LEU A 158 0.42 14.16 -10.51
N ASP A 159 -0.56 13.43 -11.05
CA ASP A 159 -0.32 12.57 -12.20
C ASP A 159 -0.31 13.40 -13.49
N SER A 160 0.79 13.27 -14.25
CA SER A 160 0.92 13.96 -15.54
C SER A 160 0.07 13.37 -16.66
N ASP A 161 -0.53 12.18 -16.49
CA ASP A 161 -1.51 11.66 -17.44
C ASP A 161 -2.72 12.62 -17.58
N PHE A 162 -3.02 13.44 -16.57
CA PHE A 162 -4.03 14.50 -16.63
C PHE A 162 -3.67 15.69 -17.51
N CYS A 163 -2.44 15.79 -18.02
CA CYS A 163 -2.11 16.71 -19.12
C CYS A 163 -2.69 16.25 -20.47
N ILE A 164 -3.08 14.98 -20.57
CA ILE A 164 -3.49 14.32 -21.82
C ILE A 164 -5.01 14.22 -21.89
N PHE A 165 -5.66 13.95 -20.76
CA PHE A 165 -7.12 13.88 -20.66
C PHE A 165 -7.80 15.20 -21.05
N ASP A 166 -8.92 15.08 -21.76
CA ASP A 166 -9.77 16.22 -22.17
C ASP A 166 -10.67 16.66 -21.01
N LEU A 167 -10.08 17.37 -20.04
CA LEU A 167 -10.77 17.94 -18.89
C LEU A 167 -11.29 19.35 -19.17
N GLN A 168 -12.60 19.54 -19.05
CA GLN A 168 -13.24 20.84 -19.33
C GLN A 168 -12.81 21.94 -18.35
N SER A 169 -12.68 21.61 -17.06
CA SER A 169 -12.27 22.55 -16.01
C SER A 169 -10.77 22.49 -15.69
N GLY A 170 -10.01 21.71 -16.47
CA GLY A 170 -8.57 21.48 -16.26
C GLY A 170 -8.25 20.68 -14.99
N TYR A 171 -6.95 20.48 -14.75
CA TYR A 171 -6.46 19.84 -13.53
C TYR A 171 -5.50 20.77 -12.79
N CYS A 172 -5.53 20.72 -11.46
CA CYS A 172 -4.69 21.46 -10.55
C CYS A 172 -3.62 20.52 -10.00
N PRO A 173 -2.33 20.74 -10.28
CA PRO A 173 -1.27 19.99 -9.62
C PRO A 173 -1.26 20.26 -8.11
N LEU A 174 -1.21 19.21 -7.28
CA LEU A 174 -1.14 19.35 -5.81
C LEU A 174 0.05 20.22 -5.35
N ASN A 175 1.17 20.21 -6.08
CA ASN A 175 2.35 21.04 -5.75
C ASN A 175 2.07 22.56 -5.79
N TYR A 176 1.06 23.00 -6.54
CA TYR A 176 0.67 24.40 -6.62
C TYR A 176 -0.56 24.73 -5.76
N PHE A 177 -1.12 23.74 -5.07
CA PHE A 177 -2.33 23.89 -4.26
C PHE A 177 -1.96 24.30 -2.83
N GLN A 178 -2.06 25.59 -2.53
CA GLN A 178 -1.52 26.17 -1.29
C GLN A 178 -2.47 26.04 -0.09
N TRP A 179 -2.92 24.82 0.20
CA TRP A 179 -3.93 24.55 1.24
C TRP A 179 -3.52 25.00 2.65
N ARG A 180 -2.21 25.08 2.95
CA ARG A 180 -1.69 25.60 4.23
C ARG A 180 -1.71 27.12 4.34
N ASN A 181 -1.78 27.83 3.22
CA ASN A 181 -1.65 29.28 3.14
C ASN A 181 -2.94 29.90 2.59
N LEU A 182 -4.01 29.83 3.39
CA LEU A 182 -5.30 30.41 3.04
C LEU A 182 -5.17 31.92 2.85
N CYS A 183 -5.69 32.41 1.74
CA CYS A 183 -5.74 33.84 1.44
C CYS A 183 -7.16 34.36 1.65
N LYS A 184 -7.29 35.66 1.93
CA LYS A 184 -8.59 36.32 2.08
C LYS A 184 -8.88 37.21 0.89
N CYS A 185 -10.12 37.17 0.42
CA CYS A 185 -10.59 38.13 -0.56
C CYS A 185 -10.58 39.54 0.04
N LYS A 186 -10.08 40.52 -0.72
CA LYS A 186 -9.97 41.91 -0.27
C LYS A 186 -11.34 42.52 0.07
N ASP A 187 -12.39 42.06 -0.62
CA ASP A 187 -13.71 42.69 -0.59
C ASP A 187 -14.72 41.96 0.31
N SER A 188 -14.60 40.62 0.49
CA SER A 188 -15.61 39.80 1.19
C SER A 188 -15.13 39.14 2.49
N GLN A 189 -13.85 39.28 2.87
CA GLN A 189 -13.20 38.50 3.96
C GLN A 189 -13.28 36.97 3.81
N GLU A 190 -13.88 36.45 2.73
CA GLU A 190 -13.95 35.02 2.43
C GLU A 190 -12.55 34.45 2.15
N CYS A 191 -12.31 33.25 2.68
CA CYS A 191 -11.07 32.51 2.45
C CYS A 191 -11.11 31.83 1.08
N TYR A 192 -9.94 31.75 0.43
CA TYR A 192 -9.73 30.95 -0.76
C TYR A 192 -8.36 30.27 -0.71
N ILE A 193 -8.23 29.19 -1.49
CA ILE A 193 -6.96 28.48 -1.67
C ILE A 193 -6.35 28.92 -3.00
N PRO A 194 -5.16 29.56 -2.98
CA PRO A 194 -4.40 29.81 -4.19
C PRO A 194 -3.99 28.49 -4.85
N ALA A 195 -4.26 28.37 -6.14
CA ALA A 195 -3.91 27.19 -6.93
C ALA A 195 -3.49 27.57 -8.35
N ARG A 196 -2.87 26.63 -9.05
CA ARG A 196 -2.65 26.72 -10.50
C ARG A 196 -3.35 25.58 -11.20
N CYS A 197 -4.05 25.89 -12.28
CA CYS A 197 -4.74 24.91 -13.10
C CYS A 197 -4.10 24.86 -14.48
N PHE A 198 -3.75 23.65 -14.92
CA PHE A 198 -3.27 23.39 -16.26
C PHE A 198 -4.41 23.49 -17.26
N SER A 199 -4.20 24.25 -18.33
CA SER A 199 -5.17 24.38 -19.42
C SER A 199 -4.69 23.63 -20.67
N LEU A 200 -5.41 22.57 -21.01
CA LEU A 200 -5.20 21.80 -22.24
C LEU A 200 -5.26 22.68 -23.48
N GLU A 201 -6.16 23.66 -23.50
CA GLU A 201 -6.29 24.61 -24.60
C GLU A 201 -5.06 25.49 -24.75
N ARG A 202 -4.50 26.02 -23.64
CA ARG A 202 -3.26 26.82 -23.71
C ARG A 202 -2.10 25.98 -24.20
N PHE A 203 -2.00 24.74 -23.74
CA PHE A 203 -1.01 23.79 -24.20
C PHE A 203 -1.14 23.52 -25.71
N CYS A 204 -2.34 23.17 -26.19
CA CYS A 204 -2.58 22.91 -27.62
C CYS A 204 -2.35 24.15 -28.49
N ARG A 205 -2.75 25.35 -28.02
CA ARG A 205 -2.50 26.62 -28.73
C ARG A 205 -1.02 26.94 -28.88
N HIS A 206 -0.21 26.67 -27.85
CA HIS A 206 1.24 26.89 -27.90
C HIS A 206 1.91 26.09 -29.02
N PHE A 207 1.49 24.84 -29.21
CA PHE A 207 2.03 23.97 -30.27
C PHE A 207 1.27 24.04 -31.59
N ASN A 208 0.17 24.78 -31.65
CA ASN A 208 -0.79 24.73 -32.77
C ASN A 208 -1.21 23.28 -33.11
N MET A 209 -1.52 22.48 -32.08
CA MET A 209 -1.75 21.04 -32.19
C MET A 209 -3.22 20.68 -31.90
N ASN A 210 -3.73 19.65 -32.57
CA ASN A 210 -5.05 19.08 -32.28
C ASN A 210 -5.00 18.21 -31.01
N LYS A 211 -5.95 18.41 -30.08
CA LYS A 211 -6.03 17.65 -28.82
C LYS A 211 -6.18 16.14 -29.03
N THR A 212 -6.75 15.70 -30.15
CA THR A 212 -6.90 14.27 -30.49
C THR A 212 -5.57 13.54 -30.69
N LEU A 213 -4.46 14.28 -30.87
CA LEU A 213 -3.11 13.73 -31.02
C LEU A 213 -2.41 13.47 -29.68
N LEU A 214 -2.93 14.01 -28.57
CA LEU A 214 -2.29 13.92 -27.26
C LEU A 214 -2.22 12.48 -26.71
N PRO A 215 -3.25 11.62 -26.86
CA PRO A 215 -3.13 10.22 -26.44
C PRO A 215 -2.00 9.49 -27.18
N LEU A 216 -1.82 9.78 -28.48
CA LEU A 216 -0.71 9.22 -29.26
C LEU A 216 0.64 9.74 -28.74
N PHE A 217 0.74 11.04 -28.42
CA PHE A 217 1.93 11.60 -27.79
C PHE A 217 2.29 10.89 -26.48
N ALA A 218 1.30 10.64 -25.61
CA ALA A 218 1.51 10.01 -24.32
C ALA A 218 2.03 8.57 -24.45
N VAL A 219 1.39 7.79 -25.32
CA VAL A 219 1.76 6.41 -25.65
C VAL A 219 3.17 6.34 -26.25
N MET A 220 3.54 7.28 -27.13
CA MET A 220 4.87 7.32 -27.75
C MET A 220 5.97 7.80 -26.79
N SER A 221 5.66 8.69 -25.86
CA SER A 221 6.64 9.24 -24.89
C SER A 221 7.03 8.26 -23.79
N GLY A 222 6.31 7.15 -23.67
CA GLY A 222 6.40 6.21 -22.55
C GLY A 222 5.53 6.69 -21.40
N ASN A 223 4.44 5.97 -21.16
CA ASN A 223 3.55 6.16 -20.02
C ASN A 223 3.61 4.92 -19.11
N ASP A 224 2.77 4.88 -18.08
CA ASP A 224 2.72 3.78 -17.12
C ASP A 224 2.37 2.41 -17.72
N TYR A 225 1.98 2.36 -19.00
CA TYR A 225 1.60 1.15 -19.72
C TYR A 225 2.70 0.64 -20.66
N ILE A 226 3.71 1.46 -20.96
CA ILE A 226 4.65 1.23 -22.06
C ILE A 226 6.10 1.55 -21.66
N ASN A 227 6.93 0.52 -21.69
CA ASN A 227 8.36 0.66 -21.91
C ASN A 227 8.67 -0.15 -23.18
N LEU A 228 8.45 0.45 -24.36
CA LEU A 228 8.55 -0.27 -25.64
C LEU A 228 9.95 -0.05 -26.25
N PRO A 229 10.82 -1.09 -26.28
CA PRO A 229 11.98 -1.12 -27.17
C PRO A 229 11.62 -0.85 -28.64
N ALA A 230 10.36 -1.13 -29.03
CA ALA A 230 9.84 -0.82 -30.36
C ALA A 230 9.80 0.69 -30.64
N MET A 231 9.57 1.55 -29.63
CA MET A 231 9.57 3.00 -29.81
C MET A 231 10.99 3.57 -29.84
N GLU A 232 11.97 2.91 -29.22
CA GLU A 232 13.40 3.23 -29.42
C GLU A 232 13.79 3.08 -30.91
N VAL A 233 13.23 2.12 -31.64
CA VAL A 233 13.44 1.99 -33.10
C VAL A 233 12.90 3.22 -33.83
N PHE A 234 11.73 3.73 -33.45
CA PHE A 234 11.18 4.97 -34.01
C PHE A 234 12.09 6.17 -33.70
N PHE A 235 12.46 6.36 -32.43
CA PHE A 235 13.32 7.47 -32.00
C PHE A 235 14.73 7.42 -32.60
N SER A 236 15.24 6.24 -32.93
CA SER A 236 16.54 6.08 -33.61
C SER A 236 16.54 6.54 -35.07
N LYS A 237 15.35 6.59 -35.72
CA LYS A 237 15.21 6.90 -37.15
C LYS A 237 14.66 8.29 -37.41
N ILE A 238 13.92 8.86 -36.46
CA ILE A 238 13.28 10.16 -36.61
C ILE A 238 14.24 11.33 -36.31
N HIS A 239 14.23 12.34 -37.17
CA HIS A 239 14.90 13.61 -36.92
C HIS A 239 13.90 14.57 -36.27
N LEU A 240 13.94 14.66 -34.93
CA LEU A 240 13.08 15.59 -34.20
C LEU A 240 13.61 17.03 -34.38
N PRO A 241 12.75 18.00 -34.71
CA PRO A 241 13.13 19.41 -34.77
C PRO A 241 13.36 19.92 -33.35
N THR A 242 14.61 19.87 -32.87
CA THR A 242 15.00 20.44 -31.59
C THR A 242 15.58 21.83 -31.81
N GLU A 243 14.95 22.84 -31.20
CA GLU A 243 15.61 24.12 -31.02
C GLU A 243 16.81 23.92 -30.08
N LYS A 244 17.99 24.41 -30.48
CA LYS A 244 19.23 24.29 -29.69
C LYS A 244 19.13 25.16 -28.42
N SER A 245 18.41 24.68 -27.41
CA SER A 245 18.40 25.32 -26.09
C SER A 245 19.60 24.87 -25.27
N ARG A 246 20.37 25.84 -24.74
CA ARG A 246 21.68 25.59 -24.11
C ARG A 246 21.63 24.97 -22.69
N ARG A 247 20.46 24.56 -22.17
CA ARG A 247 20.34 24.11 -20.75
C ARG A 247 19.27 23.05 -20.42
N LYS A 248 18.62 22.38 -21.38
CA LYS A 248 17.51 21.44 -21.07
C LYS A 248 17.95 19.97 -21.06
N SER A 249 17.23 19.14 -20.28
CA SER A 249 17.51 17.70 -20.21
C SER A 249 17.17 17.00 -21.53
N ARG A 250 17.92 15.96 -21.92
CA ARG A 250 17.64 15.17 -23.15
C ARG A 250 16.18 14.67 -23.23
N LYS A 251 15.51 14.47 -22.08
CA LYS A 251 14.10 14.07 -22.03
C LYS A 251 13.16 15.20 -22.44
N HIS A 252 13.43 16.43 -22.02
CA HIS A 252 12.64 17.60 -22.41
C HIS A 252 12.78 17.91 -23.89
N ASP A 253 13.99 17.79 -24.44
CA ASP A 253 14.22 17.96 -25.88
C ASP A 253 13.43 16.92 -26.71
N ARG A 254 13.33 15.69 -26.21
CA ARG A 254 12.49 14.64 -26.82
C ARG A 254 11.00 14.99 -26.77
N ILE A 255 10.50 15.43 -25.61
CA ILE A 255 9.10 15.85 -25.44
C ILE A 255 8.77 17.00 -26.38
N GLN A 256 9.56 18.08 -26.35
CA GLN A 256 9.40 19.24 -27.23
C GLN A 256 9.44 18.82 -28.70
N GLY A 257 10.43 18.02 -29.09
CA GLY A 257 10.60 17.57 -30.46
C GLY A 257 9.43 16.72 -30.96
N LEU A 258 8.88 15.85 -30.10
CA LEU A 258 7.74 15.01 -30.43
C LEU A 258 6.44 15.83 -30.54
N LEU A 259 6.20 16.78 -29.63
CA LEU A 259 5.05 17.70 -29.71
C LEU A 259 5.11 18.55 -30.99
N ASN A 260 6.28 19.12 -31.30
CA ASN A 260 6.52 19.86 -32.53
C ASN A 260 6.35 18.98 -33.78
N TRP A 261 6.72 17.70 -33.72
CA TRP A 261 6.53 16.78 -34.83
C TRP A 261 5.04 16.44 -35.04
N LEU A 262 4.31 16.15 -33.95
CA LEU A 262 2.88 15.83 -34.00
C LEU A 262 2.02 17.01 -34.44
N SER A 263 2.42 18.25 -34.09
CA SER A 263 1.71 19.48 -34.51
C SER A 263 1.58 19.66 -36.04
N ARG A 264 2.35 18.92 -36.83
CA ARG A 264 2.33 19.00 -38.30
C ARG A 264 1.19 18.22 -38.95
N PHE A 265 0.53 17.33 -38.20
CA PHE A 265 -0.53 16.47 -38.72
C PHE A 265 -1.91 17.05 -38.37
N ALA A 266 -2.86 16.91 -39.29
CA ALA A 266 -4.21 17.44 -39.10
C ALA A 266 -5.07 16.54 -38.18
N ASP A 267 -4.88 15.23 -38.31
CA ASP A 267 -5.67 14.23 -37.62
C ASP A 267 -4.84 13.02 -37.14
N LEU A 268 -5.47 12.23 -36.28
CA LEU A 268 -4.87 11.07 -35.66
C LEU A 268 -4.50 9.97 -36.68
N SER A 269 -5.33 9.76 -37.69
CA SER A 269 -5.10 8.74 -38.71
C SER A 269 -3.84 9.05 -39.51
N GLU A 270 -3.65 10.30 -39.90
CA GLU A 270 -2.45 10.78 -40.58
C GLU A 270 -1.19 10.61 -39.71
N ALA A 271 -1.26 11.03 -38.44
CA ALA A 271 -0.14 10.88 -37.52
C ALA A 271 0.24 9.41 -37.32
N MET A 272 -0.75 8.53 -37.11
CA MET A 272 -0.54 7.08 -36.98
C MET A 272 0.11 6.47 -38.23
N GLU A 273 -0.38 6.77 -39.44
CA GLU A 273 0.23 6.26 -40.67
C GLU A 273 1.69 6.69 -40.81
N ASN A 274 2.02 7.91 -40.38
CA ASN A 274 3.39 8.40 -40.40
C ASN A 274 4.29 7.71 -39.36
N VAL A 275 3.78 7.36 -38.18
CA VAL A 275 4.50 6.52 -37.21
C VAL A 275 4.78 5.14 -37.82
N LEU A 276 3.77 4.52 -38.44
CA LEU A 276 3.86 3.17 -38.99
C LEU A 276 4.83 3.06 -40.19
N LYS A 277 5.21 4.15 -40.86
CA LYS A 277 6.22 4.16 -41.93
C LYS A 277 7.60 3.68 -41.47
N TYR A 278 7.92 3.80 -40.18
CA TYR A 278 9.24 3.44 -39.63
C TYR A 278 9.37 1.95 -39.26
N PHE A 279 8.28 1.20 -39.35
CA PHE A 279 8.19 -0.22 -39.00
C PHE A 279 8.04 -1.12 -40.23
N LYS A 280 8.41 -2.40 -40.10
CA LYS A 280 8.35 -3.35 -41.22
C LYS A 280 6.89 -3.67 -41.54
N LYS A 281 6.60 -3.99 -42.82
CA LYS A 281 5.24 -4.21 -43.33
C LYS A 281 4.40 -5.20 -42.51
N HIS A 282 5.01 -6.25 -41.97
CA HIS A 282 4.32 -7.26 -41.16
C HIS A 282 4.06 -6.83 -39.71
N GLU A 283 4.82 -5.88 -39.16
CA GLU A 283 4.68 -5.40 -37.77
C GLU A 283 3.67 -4.24 -37.65
N LYS A 284 3.27 -3.64 -38.78
CA LYS A 284 2.45 -2.41 -38.78
C LYS A 284 1.09 -2.59 -38.14
N GLU A 285 0.41 -3.71 -38.42
CA GLU A 285 -0.94 -3.95 -37.90
C GLU A 285 -0.90 -4.23 -36.40
N ASP A 286 0.06 -5.02 -35.94
CA ASP A 286 0.25 -5.31 -34.52
C ASP A 286 0.54 -4.03 -33.73
N ILE A 287 1.42 -3.16 -34.25
CA ILE A 287 1.73 -1.86 -33.63
C ILE A 287 0.52 -0.94 -33.66
N ARG A 288 -0.24 -0.92 -34.76
CA ARG A 288 -1.48 -0.14 -34.86
C ARG A 288 -2.45 -0.54 -33.76
N GLN A 289 -2.75 -1.82 -33.62
CA GLN A 289 -3.65 -2.34 -32.60
C GLN A 289 -3.13 -2.06 -31.18
N LEU A 290 -1.82 -2.20 -30.98
CA LEU A 290 -1.19 -1.89 -29.70
C LEU A 290 -1.36 -0.41 -29.32
N LEU A 291 -1.03 0.51 -30.24
CA LEU A 291 -1.17 1.95 -30.03
C LEU A 291 -2.64 2.32 -29.76
N SER A 292 -3.58 1.84 -30.59
CA SER A 292 -5.01 2.10 -30.41
C SER A 292 -5.53 1.58 -29.07
N SER A 293 -5.11 0.39 -28.64
CA SER A 293 -5.50 -0.20 -27.36
C SER A 293 -5.04 0.64 -26.16
N PHE A 294 -3.82 1.20 -26.20
CA PHE A 294 -3.31 2.05 -25.13
C PHE A 294 -3.86 3.47 -25.18
N MET A 295 -4.18 4.00 -26.36
CA MET A 295 -4.84 5.30 -26.48
C MET A 295 -6.24 5.30 -25.89
N GLY A 296 -6.95 4.17 -25.96
CA GLY A 296 -8.26 4.00 -25.32
C GLY A 296 -8.25 4.18 -23.79
N GLU A 297 -7.08 4.08 -23.14
CA GLU A 297 -6.95 4.35 -21.70
C GLU A 297 -7.10 5.85 -21.37
N TYR A 298 -6.94 6.73 -22.36
CA TYR A 298 -7.17 8.17 -22.20
C TYR A 298 -8.61 8.61 -22.53
N GLU A 299 -9.50 7.66 -22.85
CA GLU A 299 -10.92 7.93 -23.03
C GLU A 299 -11.66 7.89 -21.69
N PRO A 300 -12.70 8.73 -21.50
CA PRO A 300 -13.52 8.70 -20.29
C PRO A 300 -14.04 7.30 -19.98
N SER A 301 -14.24 7.01 -18.70
CA SER A 301 -14.88 5.78 -18.28
C SER A 301 -16.36 5.77 -18.64
N ASN A 302 -16.89 4.57 -18.92
CA ASN A 302 -18.33 4.36 -19.10
C ASN A 302 -19.09 4.35 -17.76
N VAL A 303 -18.37 4.36 -16.64
CA VAL A 303 -18.94 4.36 -15.29
C VAL A 303 -19.49 5.75 -14.96
N ASN A 304 -20.73 5.80 -14.49
CA ASN A 304 -21.34 7.03 -13.98
C ASN A 304 -21.18 7.13 -12.46
N LEU A 305 -20.05 7.69 -12.01
CA LEU A 305 -19.79 7.92 -10.58
C LEU A 305 -20.74 8.96 -9.95
N LYS A 306 -21.39 9.82 -10.74
CA LYS A 306 -22.37 10.78 -10.23
C LYS A 306 -23.57 10.05 -9.63
N ASP A 307 -24.04 9.00 -10.29
CA ASP A 307 -25.16 8.17 -9.79
C ASP A 307 -24.76 7.47 -8.49
N PHE A 308 -23.51 7.06 -8.34
CA PHE A 308 -22.99 6.49 -7.09
C PHE A 308 -23.06 7.50 -5.94
N PHE A 309 -22.56 8.73 -6.13
CA PHE A 309 -22.60 9.74 -5.08
C PHE A 309 -24.03 10.22 -4.75
N GLN A 310 -24.96 10.15 -5.71
CA GLN A 310 -26.35 10.59 -5.51
C GLN A 310 -27.28 9.50 -4.97
N SER A 311 -27.11 8.25 -5.43
CA SER A 311 -28.05 7.15 -5.21
C SER A 311 -27.40 5.85 -4.72
N GLY A 312 -26.06 5.80 -4.64
CA GLY A 312 -25.30 4.60 -4.28
C GLY A 312 -25.20 3.55 -5.40
N MET A 313 -25.72 3.85 -6.60
CA MET A 313 -25.70 2.96 -7.75
C MET A 313 -24.34 3.02 -8.47
N TYR A 314 -23.73 1.87 -8.70
CA TYR A 314 -22.50 1.75 -9.46
C TYR A 314 -22.66 0.66 -10.50
N GLU A 315 -22.49 0.99 -11.77
CA GLU A 315 -22.51 0.04 -12.87
C GLU A 315 -21.22 0.08 -13.66
N SER A 316 -20.56 -1.08 -13.77
CA SER A 316 -19.39 -1.27 -14.63
C SER A 316 -19.58 -2.51 -15.48
N GLU A 317 -19.32 -2.38 -16.79
CA GLU A 317 -19.33 -3.50 -17.73
C GLU A 317 -18.25 -4.54 -17.40
N GLU A 318 -17.15 -4.14 -16.77
CA GLU A 318 -16.09 -5.05 -16.31
C GLU A 318 -16.59 -5.96 -15.18
N MET A 319 -17.29 -5.39 -14.21
CA MET A 319 -17.90 -6.15 -13.11
C MET A 319 -18.97 -7.12 -13.62
N LYS A 320 -19.87 -6.66 -14.51
CA LYS A 320 -20.91 -7.50 -15.12
C LYS A 320 -20.32 -8.73 -15.83
N LYS A 321 -19.15 -8.59 -16.48
CA LYS A 321 -18.45 -9.70 -17.16
C LYS A 321 -17.87 -10.71 -16.17
N LEU A 322 -17.41 -10.27 -15.00
CA LEU A 322 -16.75 -11.11 -14.00
C LEU A 322 -17.74 -11.91 -13.13
N LYS A 323 -19.04 -11.57 -13.17
CA LYS A 323 -20.11 -12.27 -12.43
C LYS A 323 -19.79 -12.45 -10.95
N LEU A 324 -19.26 -11.40 -10.33
CA LEU A 324 -18.94 -11.42 -8.91
C LEU A 324 -20.23 -11.37 -8.08
N PRO A 325 -20.25 -11.93 -6.85
CA PRO A 325 -21.35 -11.71 -5.93
C PRO A 325 -21.58 -10.22 -5.70
N GLN A 326 -22.83 -9.76 -5.78
CA GLN A 326 -23.20 -8.34 -5.68
C GLN A 326 -22.69 -7.67 -4.39
N TRP A 327 -22.62 -8.43 -3.29
CA TRP A 327 -22.09 -7.91 -2.02
C TRP A 327 -20.60 -7.56 -2.13
N ILE A 328 -19.79 -8.34 -2.88
CA ILE A 328 -18.36 -8.07 -3.09
C ILE A 328 -18.20 -6.80 -3.92
N GLU A 329 -18.95 -6.67 -5.01
CA GLU A 329 -18.91 -5.48 -5.86
C GLU A 329 -19.24 -4.23 -5.05
N THR A 330 -20.33 -4.26 -4.30
CA THR A 330 -20.77 -3.15 -3.45
C THR A 330 -19.71 -2.77 -2.41
N HIS A 331 -19.09 -3.76 -1.75
CA HIS A 331 -18.09 -3.51 -0.72
C HIS A 331 -16.76 -3.04 -1.31
N LEU A 332 -16.37 -3.50 -2.50
CA LEU A 332 -15.19 -2.99 -3.21
C LEU A 332 -15.37 -1.50 -3.55
N ILE A 333 -16.51 -1.13 -4.14
CA ILE A 333 -16.77 0.26 -4.56
C ILE A 333 -16.88 1.23 -3.37
N LYS A 334 -17.50 0.79 -2.27
CA LYS A 334 -17.56 1.55 -1.03
C LYS A 334 -16.22 1.60 -0.27
N GLY A 335 -15.15 1.01 -0.80
CA GLY A 335 -13.85 0.91 -0.13
C GLY A 335 -13.89 0.09 1.16
N GLN A 336 -14.85 -0.82 1.30
CA GLN A 336 -15.01 -1.69 2.48
C GLN A 336 -14.28 -3.03 2.32
N LEU A 337 -13.90 -3.38 1.08
CA LEU A 337 -12.95 -4.46 0.77
C LEU A 337 -11.68 -3.87 0.17
N ALA A 338 -10.54 -4.33 0.65
CA ALA A 338 -9.24 -3.95 0.12
C ALA A 338 -9.06 -4.40 -1.35
N PRO A 339 -8.37 -3.63 -2.20
CA PRO A 339 -8.00 -4.04 -3.57
C PRO A 339 -7.30 -5.39 -3.66
N PHE A 340 -6.56 -5.76 -2.61
CA PHE A 340 -5.94 -7.08 -2.46
C PHE A 340 -6.93 -8.23 -2.73
N VAL A 341 -8.18 -8.08 -2.28
CA VAL A 341 -9.25 -9.07 -2.49
C VAL A 341 -9.60 -9.16 -3.97
N SER A 342 -9.73 -8.02 -4.65
CA SER A 342 -9.99 -7.93 -6.09
C SER A 342 -8.86 -8.58 -6.90
N ASP A 343 -7.60 -8.20 -6.61
CA ASP A 343 -6.41 -8.76 -7.25
C ASP A 343 -6.31 -10.27 -7.09
N ALA A 344 -6.51 -10.75 -5.86
CA ALA A 344 -6.47 -12.18 -5.57
C ALA A 344 -7.60 -12.93 -6.30
N LEU A 345 -8.80 -12.37 -6.36
CA LEU A 345 -9.96 -13.00 -7.00
C LEU A 345 -9.83 -13.04 -8.53
N ILE A 346 -9.41 -11.94 -9.14
CA ILE A 346 -9.38 -11.75 -10.60
C ILE A 346 -8.07 -12.25 -11.20
N LEU A 347 -6.94 -11.79 -10.68
CA LEU A 347 -5.62 -12.08 -11.27
C LEU A 347 -4.99 -13.37 -10.72
N ARG A 348 -5.50 -13.90 -9.60
CA ARG A 348 -4.85 -14.98 -8.83
C ARG A 348 -3.38 -14.66 -8.52
N SER A 349 -3.06 -13.37 -8.44
CA SER A 349 -1.71 -12.91 -8.13
C SER A 349 -1.72 -11.57 -7.43
N THR A 350 -0.83 -11.39 -6.46
CA THR A 350 -0.74 -10.18 -5.64
C THR A 350 0.72 -9.76 -5.47
N ILE A 351 0.95 -8.46 -5.32
CA ILE A 351 2.27 -7.92 -4.95
C ILE A 351 2.19 -7.47 -3.49
N LEU A 352 3.00 -8.06 -2.63
CA LEU A 352 3.01 -7.73 -1.21
C LEU A 352 3.79 -6.42 -0.98
N PRO A 353 3.23 -5.43 -0.27
CA PRO A 353 3.92 -4.16 -0.06
C PRO A 353 5.15 -4.33 0.83
N VAL A 354 6.30 -3.83 0.38
CA VAL A 354 7.56 -3.82 1.16
C VAL A 354 7.54 -2.72 2.22
N GLN A 355 8.17 -2.97 3.37
CA GLN A 355 8.36 -2.01 4.45
C GLN A 355 9.85 -1.72 4.68
N VAL A 356 10.18 -0.72 5.50
CA VAL A 356 11.57 -0.50 5.96
C VAL A 356 11.88 -1.52 7.05
N GLU A 357 12.50 -2.64 6.67
CA GLU A 357 12.73 -3.78 7.54
C GLU A 357 14.08 -4.47 7.27
N ASN A 358 14.40 -5.49 8.07
CA ASN A 358 15.64 -6.25 7.90
C ASN A 358 15.60 -7.19 6.69
N MET A 359 16.16 -6.72 5.58
CA MET A 359 16.24 -7.50 4.33
C MET A 359 17.18 -8.71 4.36
N GLN A 360 17.96 -8.91 5.43
CA GLN A 360 18.72 -10.16 5.61
C GLN A 360 17.83 -11.30 6.10
N ARG A 361 16.64 -10.99 6.60
CA ARG A 361 15.62 -11.96 7.02
C ARG A 361 14.59 -12.14 5.92
N ASP A 362 13.78 -13.17 6.07
CA ASP A 362 12.58 -13.35 5.26
C ASP A 362 11.65 -12.13 5.37
N SER A 363 10.72 -12.00 4.43
CA SER A 363 9.74 -10.90 4.42
C SER A 363 8.96 -10.81 5.73
N ALA A 364 8.62 -9.60 6.19
CA ALA A 364 7.66 -9.44 7.28
C ALA A 364 6.31 -10.10 6.95
N HIS A 365 5.98 -10.23 5.67
CA HIS A 365 4.79 -10.95 5.20
C HIS A 365 4.91 -12.47 5.30
N SER A 366 6.09 -13.04 5.53
CA SER A 366 6.26 -14.50 5.60
C SER A 366 5.43 -15.11 6.72
N ILE A 367 5.34 -14.43 7.88
CA ILE A 367 4.58 -14.93 9.03
C ILE A 367 3.06 -14.83 8.84
N THR A 368 2.58 -14.08 7.85
CA THR A 368 1.15 -13.91 7.56
C THR A 368 0.65 -14.79 6.42
N LEU A 369 1.51 -15.66 5.88
CA LEU A 369 1.14 -16.63 4.84
C LEU A 369 -0.07 -17.50 5.25
N PRO A 370 -0.18 -18.03 6.50
CA PRO A 370 -1.35 -18.81 6.89
C PRO A 370 -2.66 -18.04 6.81
N ILE A 371 -2.68 -16.75 7.21
CA ILE A 371 -3.87 -15.90 7.10
C ILE A 371 -4.23 -15.65 5.63
N ARG A 372 -3.22 -15.39 4.78
CA ARG A 372 -3.44 -15.22 3.34
C ARG A 372 -3.94 -16.50 2.67
N GLN A 373 -3.45 -17.67 3.06
CA GLN A 373 -3.98 -18.95 2.57
C GLN A 373 -5.47 -19.11 2.90
N VAL A 374 -5.91 -18.70 4.11
CA VAL A 374 -7.34 -18.68 4.48
C VAL A 374 -8.13 -17.74 3.58
N ILE A 375 -7.63 -16.52 3.32
CA ILE A 375 -8.28 -15.57 2.40
C ILE A 375 -8.40 -16.17 0.99
N TYR A 376 -7.30 -16.70 0.45
CA TYR A 376 -7.27 -17.32 -0.87
C TYR A 376 -8.20 -18.53 -0.98
N TRP A 377 -8.31 -19.34 0.08
CA TRP A 377 -9.26 -20.43 0.15
C TRP A 377 -10.72 -19.94 0.08
N LEU A 378 -11.08 -18.91 0.85
CA LEU A 378 -12.42 -18.29 0.79
C LEU A 378 -12.74 -17.77 -0.62
N LEU A 379 -11.76 -17.17 -1.30
CA LEU A 379 -11.89 -16.66 -2.67
C LEU A 379 -11.95 -17.76 -3.75
N LEU A 380 -11.60 -19.00 -3.43
CA LEU A 380 -11.81 -20.17 -4.31
C LEU A 380 -13.13 -20.87 -4.04
N ASN A 381 -13.70 -20.71 -2.84
CA ASN A 381 -14.92 -21.40 -2.43
C ASN A 381 -16.17 -20.77 -3.04
N THR A 382 -16.24 -20.66 -4.37
CA THR A 382 -17.47 -20.29 -5.08
C THR A 382 -18.40 -21.50 -5.07
N ALA A 383 -19.61 -21.37 -4.53
CA ALA A 383 -20.57 -22.48 -4.44
C ALA A 383 -20.69 -23.24 -5.78
N PRO A 384 -20.92 -24.57 -5.76
CA PRO A 384 -21.37 -25.26 -6.95
C PRO A 384 -22.74 -24.69 -7.31
N SER A 385 -22.77 -23.84 -8.34
CA SER A 385 -24.00 -23.32 -8.91
C SER A 385 -24.97 -24.47 -9.18
N SER A 386 -26.24 -24.30 -8.78
CA SER A 386 -27.37 -25.12 -9.15
C SER A 386 -27.63 -25.04 -10.67
N LEU A 387 -26.70 -25.60 -11.44
CA LEU A 387 -26.81 -25.83 -12.86
C LEU A 387 -26.56 -27.32 -13.01
N SER A 388 -27.62 -28.05 -13.37
CA SER A 388 -27.53 -29.38 -13.94
C SER A 388 -26.32 -29.49 -14.86
N PRO A 389 -25.52 -30.57 -14.77
CA PRO A 389 -24.32 -30.69 -15.59
C PRO A 389 -24.73 -30.67 -17.06
N PRO A 390 -24.16 -29.80 -17.91
CA PRO A 390 -24.13 -30.08 -19.33
C PRO A 390 -23.30 -31.35 -19.47
N LEU A 391 -23.95 -32.44 -19.87
CA LEU A 391 -23.28 -33.65 -20.31
C LEU A 391 -22.18 -33.23 -21.30
N ASN A 392 -20.92 -33.54 -20.99
CA ASN A 392 -19.71 -33.33 -21.81
C ASN A 392 -19.03 -31.95 -21.84
N LYS A 393 -18.82 -31.29 -20.69
CA LYS A 393 -17.62 -30.44 -20.51
C LYS A 393 -16.95 -30.75 -19.17
N GLN A 394 -15.65 -31.06 -19.20
CA GLN A 394 -14.83 -31.17 -17.99
C GLN A 394 -15.03 -29.89 -17.14
N PRO A 395 -15.11 -30.01 -15.80
CA PRO A 395 -15.21 -28.84 -14.94
C PRO A 395 -13.98 -27.98 -15.22
N THR A 396 -14.17 -26.75 -15.67
CA THR A 396 -13.11 -25.75 -15.76
C THR A 396 -12.72 -25.37 -14.33
N SER A 397 -11.99 -26.25 -13.64
CA SER A 397 -11.40 -25.98 -12.35
C SER A 397 -10.33 -24.92 -12.55
N PHE A 398 -10.56 -23.72 -12.03
CA PHE A 398 -9.47 -22.75 -11.88
C PHE A 398 -8.29 -23.45 -11.18
N PRO A 399 -7.04 -23.28 -11.64
CA PRO A 399 -5.91 -23.90 -10.97
C PRO A 399 -5.87 -23.41 -9.51
N PRO A 400 -5.68 -24.30 -8.51
CA PRO A 400 -5.79 -23.99 -7.09
C PRO A 400 -4.57 -23.21 -6.54
N VAL A 401 -3.88 -22.47 -7.41
CA VAL A 401 -2.58 -21.87 -7.12
C VAL A 401 -2.67 -20.37 -7.29
N PHE A 402 -2.30 -19.64 -6.22
CA PHE A 402 -2.12 -18.20 -6.24
C PHE A 402 -0.64 -17.87 -6.38
N TYR A 403 -0.32 -16.70 -6.94
CA TYR A 403 1.05 -16.23 -7.07
C TYR A 403 1.30 -14.97 -6.25
N GLU A 404 2.32 -14.97 -5.40
CA GLU A 404 2.73 -13.79 -4.65
C GLU A 404 4.05 -13.26 -5.19
N PHE A 405 4.12 -11.95 -5.39
CA PHE A 405 5.36 -11.23 -5.61
C PHE A 405 5.76 -10.54 -4.31
N ASP A 406 6.87 -10.97 -3.73
CA ASP A 406 7.38 -10.46 -2.45
C ASP A 406 8.89 -10.25 -2.55
N ARG A 407 9.46 -9.52 -1.59
CA ARG A 407 10.91 -9.34 -1.54
C ARG A 407 11.61 -10.65 -1.19
N LEU A 408 12.71 -10.91 -1.88
CA LEU A 408 13.77 -11.81 -1.42
C LEU A 408 15.05 -10.98 -1.32
N GLN A 409 15.42 -10.61 -0.09
CA GLN A 409 16.44 -9.59 0.14
C GLN A 409 16.15 -8.31 -0.66
N LYS A 410 16.97 -8.01 -1.67
CA LYS A 410 16.85 -6.80 -2.52
C LYS A 410 16.19 -7.07 -3.88
N SER A 411 15.72 -8.29 -4.14
CA SER A 411 15.08 -8.64 -5.41
C SER A 411 13.61 -8.96 -5.19
N LEU A 412 12.85 -8.92 -6.29
CA LEU A 412 11.45 -9.35 -6.30
C LEU A 412 11.39 -10.83 -6.67
N LYS A 413 10.78 -11.65 -5.81
CA LYS A 413 10.59 -13.09 -6.00
C LYS A 413 9.11 -13.38 -6.26
N LYS A 414 8.84 -14.24 -7.25
CA LYS A 414 7.52 -14.84 -7.45
C LYS A 414 7.47 -16.18 -6.73
N SER A 415 6.44 -16.41 -5.93
CA SER A 415 6.20 -17.67 -5.22
C SER A 415 4.78 -18.18 -5.50
N SER A 416 4.58 -19.50 -5.52
CA SER A 416 3.25 -20.11 -5.58
C SER A 416 2.71 -20.41 -4.18
N VAL A 417 1.42 -20.20 -3.98
CA VAL A 417 0.71 -20.46 -2.73
C VAL A 417 -0.38 -21.50 -2.99
N HIS A 418 -0.37 -22.55 -2.19
CA HIS A 418 -1.32 -23.67 -2.25
C HIS A 418 -2.29 -23.58 -1.07
N VAL A 419 -3.56 -23.89 -1.31
CA VAL A 419 -4.64 -23.78 -0.30
C VAL A 419 -5.50 -25.04 -0.16
N ALA A 420 -5.16 -26.11 -0.87
CA ALA A 420 -5.94 -27.36 -0.87
C ALA A 420 -6.06 -28.01 0.52
N GLU A 421 -5.03 -27.87 1.35
CA GLU A 421 -4.96 -28.45 2.70
C GLU A 421 -5.99 -27.83 3.67
N LEU A 422 -6.43 -26.59 3.41
CA LEU A 422 -7.40 -25.89 4.26
C LEU A 422 -8.83 -26.43 4.12
N ALA A 423 -9.15 -27.12 3.01
CA ALA A 423 -10.45 -27.74 2.82
C ALA A 423 -10.75 -28.84 3.85
N GLN A 424 -9.71 -29.45 4.44
CA GLN A 424 -9.86 -30.44 5.51
C GLN A 424 -10.12 -29.79 6.87
N LYS A 425 -9.72 -28.52 7.05
CA LYS A 425 -9.83 -27.78 8.32
C LYS A 425 -11.21 -27.13 8.48
N PHE A 426 -11.85 -26.71 7.38
CA PHE A 426 -13.15 -26.01 7.40
C PHE A 426 -14.20 -26.77 6.56
N PRO A 427 -14.93 -27.73 7.15
CA PRO A 427 -15.67 -28.73 6.39
C PRO A 427 -17.05 -28.33 5.80
N ASP A 428 -17.53 -27.08 5.84
CA ASP A 428 -18.95 -26.79 5.52
C ASP A 428 -19.30 -25.54 4.67
N SER A 429 -20.52 -25.64 4.10
CA SER A 429 -21.21 -24.82 3.08
C SER A 429 -21.43 -23.32 3.37
N TRP A 430 -21.35 -22.86 4.62
CA TRP A 430 -21.58 -21.44 4.97
C TRP A 430 -20.53 -20.49 4.43
N TYR A 431 -19.31 -21.00 4.18
CA TYR A 431 -18.18 -20.19 3.75
C TYR A 431 -18.07 -20.06 2.23
N ALA A 432 -19.14 -20.40 1.50
CA ALA A 432 -19.21 -20.14 0.07
C ALA A 432 -19.21 -18.63 -0.20
N LEU A 433 -18.34 -18.17 -1.09
CA LEU A 433 -18.13 -16.75 -1.38
C LEU A 433 -19.43 -16.02 -1.76
N SER A 434 -20.36 -16.72 -2.43
CA SER A 434 -21.66 -16.17 -2.85
C SER A 434 -22.60 -15.85 -1.69
N THR A 435 -22.52 -16.59 -0.59
CA THR A 435 -23.44 -16.52 0.56
C THR A 435 -22.73 -16.17 1.87
N LEU A 436 -21.43 -15.86 1.82
CA LEU A 436 -20.61 -15.58 3.00
C LEU A 436 -21.16 -14.41 3.83
N ASN A 437 -21.73 -13.40 3.18
CA ASN A 437 -22.38 -12.25 3.82
C ASN A 437 -23.67 -12.62 4.58
N GLU A 438 -24.29 -13.76 4.24
CA GLU A 438 -25.53 -14.26 4.86
C GLU A 438 -25.25 -15.13 6.08
N ALA A 439 -24.01 -15.62 6.24
CA ALA A 439 -23.62 -16.40 7.40
C ALA A 439 -23.80 -15.60 8.71
N PRO A 440 -24.26 -16.23 9.80
CA PRO A 440 -24.41 -15.57 11.09
C PRO A 440 -23.11 -14.90 11.55
N ILE A 441 -23.22 -13.75 12.22
CA ILE A 441 -22.05 -13.01 12.74
C ILE A 441 -21.21 -13.89 13.67
N ALA A 442 -21.85 -14.72 14.49
CA ALA A 442 -21.17 -15.63 15.42
C ALA A 442 -20.29 -16.66 14.69
N GLU A 443 -20.76 -17.24 13.58
CA GLU A 443 -19.98 -18.18 12.77
C GLU A 443 -18.79 -17.50 12.10
N ARG A 444 -19.01 -16.30 11.54
CA ARG A 444 -17.95 -15.50 10.92
C ARG A 444 -16.89 -15.07 11.95
N LEU A 445 -17.31 -14.79 13.18
CA LEU A 445 -16.44 -14.45 14.29
C LEU A 445 -15.63 -15.67 14.76
N LEU A 446 -16.27 -16.83 14.89
CA LEU A 446 -15.61 -18.09 15.23
C LEU A 446 -14.53 -18.43 14.20
N PHE A 447 -14.87 -18.34 12.91
CA PHE A 447 -13.93 -18.56 11.81
C PHE A 447 -12.73 -17.60 11.87
N LEU A 448 -12.98 -16.32 12.11
CA LEU A 448 -11.92 -15.31 12.26
C LEU A 448 -10.95 -15.68 13.40
N PHE A 449 -11.48 -16.07 14.55
CA PHE A 449 -10.66 -16.45 15.70
C PHE A 449 -9.90 -17.77 15.50
N GLU A 450 -10.50 -18.74 14.80
CA GLU A 450 -9.82 -19.98 14.43
C GLU A 450 -8.66 -19.73 13.44
N ALA A 451 -8.83 -18.79 12.51
CA ALA A 451 -7.77 -18.36 11.60
C ALA A 451 -6.58 -17.73 12.35
N PHE A 452 -6.83 -17.02 13.45
CA PHE A 452 -5.79 -16.48 14.33
C PHE A 452 -5.27 -17.47 15.38
N GLY A 453 -5.95 -18.60 15.60
CA GLY A 453 -5.61 -19.53 16.69
C GLY A 453 -5.82 -18.94 18.09
N VAL A 454 -6.83 -18.08 18.26
CA VAL A 454 -7.14 -17.38 19.52
C VAL A 454 -8.53 -17.78 20.00
N SER A 455 -8.72 -17.91 21.32
CA SER A 455 -10.06 -18.12 21.88
C SER A 455 -10.74 -16.79 22.18
N ALA A 456 -12.04 -16.68 21.85
CA ALA A 456 -12.84 -15.48 22.07
C ALA A 456 -12.83 -15.01 23.54
N CYS A 457 -12.87 -15.95 24.50
CA CYS A 457 -12.94 -15.64 25.93
C CYS A 457 -11.73 -14.85 26.45
N ILE A 458 -10.56 -15.02 25.83
CA ILE A 458 -9.33 -14.32 26.23
C ILE A 458 -9.45 -12.82 25.90
N LEU A 459 -10.27 -12.44 24.92
CA LEU A 459 -10.40 -11.06 24.45
C LEU A 459 -11.53 -10.27 25.14
N GLU A 460 -12.38 -10.91 25.93
CA GLU A 460 -13.46 -10.26 26.69
C GLU A 460 -13.01 -9.07 27.58
N PRO A 461 -11.81 -9.09 28.21
CA PRO A 461 -11.39 -7.99 29.08
C PRO A 461 -11.06 -6.67 28.37
N VAL A 462 -11.01 -6.62 27.04
CA VAL A 462 -10.68 -5.42 26.26
C VAL A 462 -11.88 -4.88 25.48
N PRO A 463 -11.94 -3.57 25.21
CA PRO A 463 -12.97 -2.97 24.35
C PRO A 463 -13.07 -3.63 22.98
N CYS A 464 -14.28 -3.65 22.39
CA CYS A 464 -14.55 -4.31 21.11
C CYS A 464 -13.63 -3.86 19.97
N LEU A 465 -13.30 -2.56 19.91
CA LEU A 465 -12.37 -1.99 18.91
C LEU A 465 -10.94 -2.51 19.05
N LEU A 466 -10.55 -3.02 20.21
CA LEU A 466 -9.23 -3.59 20.46
C LEU A 466 -9.19 -5.11 20.34
N GLN A 467 -10.34 -5.79 20.20
CA GLN A 467 -10.36 -7.25 20.08
C GLN A 467 -9.61 -7.76 18.84
N LEU A 468 -9.79 -7.12 17.67
CA LEU A 468 -9.07 -7.49 16.45
C LEU A 468 -7.54 -7.23 16.58
N PRO A 469 -7.06 -6.02 16.99
CA PRO A 469 -5.65 -5.80 17.29
C PRO A 469 -5.06 -6.78 18.30
N MET A 470 -5.80 -7.15 19.34
CA MET A 470 -5.32 -8.09 20.35
C MET A 470 -5.27 -9.53 19.82
N ALA A 471 -6.25 -9.98 19.05
CA ALA A 471 -6.21 -11.28 18.36
C ALA A 471 -4.98 -11.37 17.44
N VAL A 472 -4.75 -10.32 16.64
CA VAL A 472 -3.56 -10.18 15.78
C VAL A 472 -2.27 -10.20 16.59
N THR A 473 -2.24 -9.56 17.76
CA THR A 473 -1.05 -9.52 18.63
C THR A 473 -0.76 -10.89 19.24
N CYS A 474 -1.78 -11.66 19.62
CA CYS A 474 -1.63 -13.05 20.07
C CYS A 474 -1.08 -13.93 18.93
N TYR A 475 -1.65 -13.82 17.72
CA TYR A 475 -1.15 -14.52 16.54
C TYR A 475 0.33 -14.16 16.27
N TRP A 476 0.65 -12.87 16.19
CA TRP A 476 2.01 -12.40 15.96
C TRP A 476 3.00 -12.96 16.99
N THR A 477 2.60 -13.07 18.26
CA THR A 477 3.45 -13.62 19.32
C THR A 477 3.80 -15.10 19.11
N GLN A 478 2.91 -15.87 18.49
CA GLN A 478 3.14 -17.29 18.21
C GLN A 478 3.99 -17.53 16.96
N PHE A 479 3.88 -16.67 15.94
CA PHE A 479 4.47 -16.88 14.62
C PHE A 479 5.68 -15.99 14.29
N SER A 480 6.00 -14.99 15.11
CA SER A 480 7.13 -14.06 14.86
C SER A 480 8.46 -14.79 14.63
N GLU A 481 9.26 -14.28 13.69
CA GLU A 481 10.66 -14.70 13.52
C GLU A 481 11.53 -13.45 13.24
N PRO A 482 12.45 -13.06 14.15
CA PRO A 482 12.89 -13.78 15.33
C PRO A 482 11.86 -13.76 16.47
N LYS A 483 11.99 -14.71 17.40
CA LYS A 483 11.15 -14.79 18.60
C LYS A 483 11.08 -13.46 19.35
N LEU A 484 9.86 -13.06 19.70
CA LEU A 484 9.62 -11.83 20.45
C LEU A 484 10.25 -11.87 21.84
N THR A 485 10.53 -10.67 22.34
CA THR A 485 10.86 -10.44 23.74
C THR A 485 9.69 -9.74 24.41
N LEU A 486 9.61 -9.82 25.73
CA LEU A 486 8.58 -9.09 26.48
C LEU A 486 8.67 -7.57 26.26
N GLN A 487 9.86 -7.02 25.96
CA GLN A 487 10.00 -5.60 25.63
C GLN A 487 9.27 -5.22 24.33
N HIS A 488 9.31 -6.07 23.30
CA HIS A 488 8.59 -5.80 22.04
C HIS A 488 7.08 -5.69 22.28
N ILE A 489 6.51 -6.68 23.00
CA ILE A 489 5.09 -6.68 23.37
C ILE A 489 4.73 -5.45 24.20
N LYS A 490 5.49 -5.18 25.27
CA LYS A 490 5.22 -4.03 26.15
C LYS A 490 5.29 -2.70 25.41
N ALA A 491 6.27 -2.51 24.54
CA ALA A 491 6.43 -1.29 23.76
C ALA A 491 5.23 -1.04 22.83
N LEU A 492 4.81 -2.08 22.09
CA LEU A 492 3.63 -2.01 21.23
C LEU A 492 2.37 -1.67 22.05
N LEU A 493 2.11 -2.40 23.13
CA LEU A 493 0.90 -2.23 23.94
C LEU A 493 0.88 -0.88 24.67
N LEU A 494 2.03 -0.33 25.06
CA LEU A 494 2.15 1.04 25.55
C LEU A 494 1.81 2.07 24.47
N GLY A 495 2.21 1.82 23.21
CA GLY A 495 1.80 2.65 22.07
C GLY A 495 0.28 2.64 21.85
N VAL A 496 -0.33 1.45 21.87
CA VAL A 496 -1.80 1.30 21.78
C VAL A 496 -2.51 2.05 22.92
N THR A 497 -2.01 1.91 24.15
CA THR A 497 -2.61 2.55 25.31
C THR A 497 -2.38 4.07 25.34
N PHE A 498 -1.30 4.59 24.74
CA PHE A 498 -1.15 6.01 24.45
C PHE A 498 -2.23 6.52 23.48
N GLY A 499 -2.54 5.78 22.42
CA GLY A 499 -3.63 6.13 21.49
C GLY A 499 -5.00 6.19 22.15
N GLU A 500 -5.32 5.21 23.01
CA GLU A 500 -6.56 5.19 23.78
C GLU A 500 -6.63 6.33 24.81
N LEU A 501 -5.52 6.65 25.47
CA LEU A 501 -5.42 7.81 26.36
C LEU A 501 -5.71 9.11 25.61
N ASP A 502 -5.14 9.27 24.41
CA ASP A 502 -5.37 10.45 23.57
C ASP A 502 -6.85 10.56 23.17
N LYS A 503 -7.47 9.44 22.80
CA LYS A 503 -8.91 9.38 22.46
C LYS A 503 -9.79 9.81 23.64
N MET A 504 -9.50 9.33 24.85
CA MET A 504 -10.25 9.74 26.05
C MET A 504 -10.16 11.24 26.33
N LEU A 505 -9.04 11.88 26.00
CA LEU A 505 -8.85 13.32 26.21
C LEU A 505 -9.59 14.20 25.19
N HIS A 506 -9.90 13.66 24.01
CA HIS A 506 -10.69 14.36 22.99
C HIS A 506 -12.20 14.21 23.18
N ILE A 507 -12.66 13.18 23.93
CA ILE A 507 -14.07 13.02 24.28
C ILE A 507 -14.33 13.82 25.57
N PRO A 508 -15.28 14.79 25.58
CA PRO A 508 -15.59 15.56 26.77
C PRO A 508 -16.27 14.67 27.83
N ASP A 509 -15.49 14.18 28.79
CA ASP A 509 -16.00 13.46 29.97
C ASP A 509 -16.32 14.45 31.12
N PRO A 510 -17.50 14.38 31.76
CA PRO A 510 -17.84 15.20 32.92
C PRO A 510 -16.93 15.04 34.16
N GLU A 511 -16.12 13.97 34.27
CA GLU A 511 -15.18 13.76 35.39
C GLU A 511 -13.86 14.55 35.24
N ARG A 512 -13.88 15.84 35.60
CA ARG A 512 -12.73 16.77 35.46
C ARG A 512 -11.43 16.35 36.18
N SER A 513 -11.50 15.57 37.27
CA SER A 513 -10.32 15.22 38.09
C SER A 513 -9.36 14.22 37.42
N HIS A 514 -9.87 13.31 36.59
CA HIS A 514 -9.03 12.35 35.86
C HIS A 514 -8.41 12.94 34.58
N ALA A 515 -9.01 14.01 34.05
CA ALA A 515 -8.54 14.67 32.82
C ALA A 515 -7.17 15.33 33.00
N GLU A 516 -6.89 15.95 34.14
CA GLU A 516 -5.58 16.59 34.41
C GLU A 516 -4.45 15.56 34.52
N VAL A 517 -4.68 14.45 35.22
CA VAL A 517 -3.68 13.38 35.34
C VAL A 517 -3.42 12.71 33.98
N ASN A 518 -4.47 12.45 33.21
CA ASN A 518 -4.35 11.92 31.85
C ASN A 518 -3.56 12.86 30.93
N LYS A 519 -3.73 14.18 31.05
CA LYS A 519 -2.92 15.17 30.31
C LYS A 519 -1.45 15.08 30.69
N ILE A 520 -1.10 14.98 31.97
CA ILE A 520 0.30 14.84 32.42
C ILE A 520 0.94 13.58 31.84
N VAL A 521 0.24 12.43 31.89
CA VAL A 521 0.73 11.18 31.31
C VAL A 521 0.94 11.34 29.81
N ARG A 522 -0.03 11.90 29.10
CA ARG A 522 0.05 12.17 27.66
C ARG A 522 1.26 13.04 27.31
N GLU A 523 1.48 14.14 28.03
CA GLU A 523 2.63 15.02 27.83
C GLU A 523 3.96 14.29 28.00
N GLN A 524 4.06 13.32 28.90
CA GLN A 524 5.26 12.51 29.06
C GLN A 524 5.49 11.57 27.87
N PHE A 525 4.44 10.93 27.34
CA PHE A 525 4.54 10.16 26.10
C PHE A 525 4.93 11.04 24.91
N LEU A 526 4.38 12.26 24.82
CA LEU A 526 4.76 13.24 23.79
C LEU A 526 6.23 13.63 23.91
N LYS A 527 6.76 13.84 25.12
CA LYS A 527 8.20 14.06 25.33
C LYS A 527 9.02 12.90 24.77
N TRP A 528 8.60 11.65 24.93
CA TRP A 528 9.28 10.52 24.28
C TRP A 528 9.12 10.51 22.77
N LYS A 529 7.96 10.90 22.24
CA LYS A 529 7.73 11.09 20.79
C LYS A 529 8.54 12.25 20.19
N GLU A 530 8.94 13.24 20.98
CA GLU A 530 9.70 14.41 20.50
C GLU A 530 11.20 14.34 20.80
N ASN A 531 11.62 13.56 21.78
CA ASN A 531 13.02 13.41 22.18
C ASN A 531 13.86 12.81 21.03
N LYS A 532 14.45 13.68 20.21
CA LYS A 532 15.45 13.33 19.20
C LYS A 532 16.77 13.07 19.89
N SER A 533 17.14 11.81 20.03
CA SER A 533 18.47 11.46 20.54
C SER A 533 19.49 11.48 19.39
N PRO A 534 20.76 11.87 19.63
CA PRO A 534 21.83 11.72 18.63
C PRO A 534 22.12 10.26 18.25
N LYS A 535 21.46 9.29 18.91
CA LYS A 535 21.52 7.84 18.68
C LYS A 535 20.22 7.29 18.07
N ASP A 536 19.37 8.12 17.45
CA ASP A 536 18.16 7.72 16.71
C ASP A 536 18.51 6.94 15.41
N TYR A 537 19.36 5.93 15.53
CA TYR A 537 19.59 4.92 14.51
C TYR A 537 18.47 3.90 14.60
N LEU A 538 17.86 3.58 13.45
CA LEU A 538 16.84 2.54 13.35
C LEU A 538 17.45 1.18 13.74
N GLU A 539 17.10 0.62 14.90
CA GLU A 539 17.46 -0.77 15.25
C GLU A 539 16.68 -1.71 14.30
N ILE A 540 17.35 -2.15 13.23
CA ILE A 540 16.70 -2.79 12.07
C ILE A 540 15.98 -4.10 12.42
N ASP A 541 16.48 -4.86 13.39
CA ASP A 541 15.82 -6.08 13.87
C ASP A 541 14.52 -5.76 14.62
N VAL A 542 14.51 -4.67 15.41
CA VAL A 542 13.30 -4.18 16.09
C VAL A 542 12.29 -3.68 15.06
N ALA A 543 12.75 -2.94 14.05
CA ALA A 543 11.92 -2.48 12.93
C ALA A 543 11.26 -3.66 12.22
N HIS A 544 12.03 -4.69 11.90
CA HIS A 544 11.52 -5.90 11.27
C HIS A 544 10.42 -6.58 12.09
N THR A 545 10.62 -6.67 13.41
CA THR A 545 9.64 -7.24 14.34
C THR A 545 8.33 -6.43 14.38
N PHE A 546 8.37 -5.10 14.36
CA PHE A 546 7.14 -4.29 14.28
C PHE A 546 6.51 -4.27 12.88
N CYS A 547 7.32 -4.34 11.81
CA CYS A 547 6.82 -4.53 10.44
C CYS A 547 6.02 -5.84 10.32
N GLN A 548 6.48 -6.92 10.97
CA GLN A 548 5.75 -8.19 11.08
C GLN A 548 4.37 -8.00 11.73
N TRP A 549 4.29 -7.29 12.86
CA TRP A 549 3.00 -7.01 13.50
C TRP A 549 2.06 -6.21 12.58
N GLN A 550 2.58 -5.20 11.86
CA GLN A 550 1.78 -4.43 10.91
C GLN A 550 1.29 -5.28 9.74
N CYS A 551 2.11 -6.21 9.23
CA CYS A 551 1.67 -7.22 8.25
C CYS A 551 0.54 -8.09 8.81
N CYS A 552 0.65 -8.55 10.07
CA CYS A 552 -0.42 -9.32 10.73
C CYS A 552 -1.71 -8.52 10.85
N LEU A 553 -1.61 -7.23 11.21
CA LEU A 553 -2.76 -6.35 11.30
C LEU A 553 -3.42 -6.13 9.93
N GLN A 554 -2.65 -5.86 8.88
CA GLN A 554 -3.18 -5.70 7.53
C GLN A 554 -3.88 -6.98 7.04
N ALA A 555 -3.24 -8.15 7.18
CA ALA A 555 -3.84 -9.42 6.78
C ALA A 555 -5.11 -9.72 7.59
N GLY A 556 -5.10 -9.41 8.90
CA GLY A 556 -6.26 -9.54 9.77
C GLY A 556 -7.41 -8.60 9.40
N LEU A 557 -7.12 -7.36 9.00
CA LEU A 557 -8.11 -6.42 8.46
C LEU A 557 -8.74 -6.96 7.17
N HIS A 558 -7.92 -7.44 6.22
CA HIS A 558 -8.43 -8.00 4.97
C HIS A 558 -9.35 -9.22 5.22
N LEU A 559 -8.97 -10.11 6.13
CA LEU A 559 -9.80 -11.26 6.50
C LEU A 559 -11.09 -10.82 7.18
N ASN A 560 -11.02 -9.89 8.14
CA ASN A 560 -12.19 -9.34 8.82
C ASN A 560 -13.14 -8.66 7.82
N GLN A 561 -12.63 -7.90 6.86
CA GLN A 561 -13.39 -7.27 5.78
C GLN A 561 -14.07 -8.30 4.88
N LEU A 562 -13.34 -9.35 4.45
CA LEU A 562 -13.89 -10.41 3.61
C LEU A 562 -15.00 -11.19 4.31
N LEU A 563 -14.87 -11.38 5.63
CA LEU A 563 -15.92 -11.95 6.48
C LEU A 563 -17.03 -10.94 6.80
N CYS A 564 -17.15 -9.84 6.07
CA CYS A 564 -18.17 -8.80 6.29
C CYS A 564 -18.14 -8.20 7.72
N ARG A 565 -16.93 -7.98 8.24
CA ARG A 565 -16.60 -7.27 9.49
C ARG A 565 -17.31 -7.81 10.75
N PRO A 566 -17.07 -9.08 11.14
CA PRO A 566 -17.64 -9.63 12.37
C PRO A 566 -17.10 -8.92 13.62
N LEU A 567 -15.91 -8.33 13.53
CA LEU A 567 -15.39 -7.34 14.49
C LEU A 567 -15.36 -5.94 13.87
N PRO A 568 -15.58 -4.89 14.68
CA PRO A 568 -15.38 -3.52 14.21
C PRO A 568 -13.90 -3.29 13.87
N GLU A 569 -13.63 -2.47 12.86
CA GLU A 569 -12.25 -2.10 12.54
C GLU A 569 -11.67 -1.18 13.62
N PRO A 570 -10.41 -1.39 14.03
CA PRO A 570 -9.75 -0.55 15.02
C PRO A 570 -9.48 0.84 14.46
N ASP A 571 -9.34 1.83 15.35
CA ASP A 571 -8.91 3.19 14.99
C ASP A 571 -7.42 3.21 14.66
N LEU A 572 -7.09 3.11 13.37
CA LEU A 572 -5.71 3.08 12.89
C LEU A 572 -5.02 4.44 13.03
N THR A 573 -5.77 5.53 13.20
CA THR A 573 -5.21 6.87 13.38
C THR A 573 -4.41 6.97 14.68
N ARG A 574 -4.68 6.12 15.67
CA ARG A 574 -4.08 6.19 17.01
C ARG A 574 -3.51 4.86 17.51
N LEU A 575 -3.80 3.75 16.84
CA LEU A 575 -3.39 2.41 17.28
C LEU A 575 -1.87 2.22 17.31
N TYR A 576 -1.13 2.86 16.39
CA TYR A 576 0.31 2.69 16.25
C TYR A 576 0.99 4.01 15.90
N ASN A 577 2.07 4.32 16.62
CA ASN A 577 3.02 5.38 16.30
C ASN A 577 4.43 4.78 16.31
N GLY A 578 5.05 4.68 15.14
CA GLY A 578 6.32 4.00 14.95
C GLY A 578 7.46 4.60 15.77
N THR A 579 7.60 5.93 15.70
CA THR A 579 8.65 6.65 16.43
C THR A 579 8.55 6.40 17.93
N LEU A 580 7.35 6.46 18.49
CA LEU A 580 7.09 6.25 19.91
C LEU A 580 7.35 4.80 20.33
N VAL A 581 6.81 3.82 19.60
CA VAL A 581 6.95 2.39 19.93
C VAL A 581 8.40 1.96 19.92
N HIS A 582 9.18 2.40 18.94
CA HIS A 582 10.62 2.14 18.90
C HIS A 582 11.38 2.73 20.09
N ARG A 583 11.08 3.98 20.48
CA ARG A 583 11.72 4.61 21.64
C ARG A 583 11.32 3.95 22.95
N LEU A 584 10.05 3.58 23.11
CA LEU A 584 9.57 2.83 24.27
C LEU A 584 10.30 1.49 24.41
N TYR A 585 10.56 0.80 23.29
CA TYR A 585 11.37 -0.42 23.31
C TYR A 585 12.78 -0.18 23.86
N HIS A 586 13.47 0.87 23.39
CA HIS A 586 14.80 1.22 23.89
C HIS A 586 14.79 1.60 25.38
N GLN A 587 13.77 2.34 25.82
CA GLN A 587 13.58 2.66 27.23
C GLN A 587 13.42 1.38 28.07
N LEU A 588 12.55 0.47 27.66
CA LEU A 588 12.33 -0.83 28.33
C LEU A 588 13.60 -1.72 28.37
N LYS A 589 14.48 -1.60 27.36
CA LYS A 589 15.78 -2.31 27.31
C LYS A 589 16.77 -1.77 28.35
N SER A 590 16.71 -0.46 28.66
CA SER A 590 17.58 0.22 29.62
C SER A 590 17.18 0.05 31.11
N SER A 591 16.28 -0.90 31.41
CA SER A 591 15.71 -1.13 32.75
C SER A 591 14.83 0.00 33.31
N SER A 592 14.44 0.96 32.46
CA SER A 592 13.35 1.87 32.82
C SER A 592 12.00 1.15 32.82
N THR A 593 11.06 1.65 33.61
CA THR A 593 9.69 1.13 33.75
C THR A 593 8.69 2.19 33.28
N PRO A 594 8.60 2.46 31.96
CA PRO A 594 7.69 3.47 31.43
C PRO A 594 6.22 3.18 31.79
N GLU A 595 5.89 1.90 31.96
CA GLU A 595 4.62 1.41 32.51
C GLU A 595 4.24 1.98 33.89
N ASN A 596 5.20 2.40 34.72
CA ASN A 596 4.91 3.02 36.01
C ASN A 596 4.22 4.38 35.87
N LEU A 597 4.42 5.08 34.74
CA LEU A 597 3.73 6.35 34.49
C LEU A 597 2.21 6.17 34.43
N LEU A 598 1.78 5.03 33.90
CA LEU A 598 0.37 4.70 33.78
C LEU A 598 -0.29 4.49 35.15
N SER A 599 0.45 4.17 36.21
CA SER A 599 -0.11 3.95 37.56
C SER A 599 -0.90 5.15 38.09
N THR A 600 -0.59 6.36 37.58
CA THR A 600 -1.31 7.59 37.90
C THR A 600 -2.71 7.65 37.28
N SER A 601 -2.97 6.86 36.22
CA SER A 601 -4.27 6.71 35.56
C SER A 601 -4.80 5.28 35.70
N PRO A 602 -5.63 4.97 36.73
CA PRO A 602 -6.04 3.59 37.03
C PRO A 602 -6.78 2.89 35.89
N LYS A 603 -7.65 3.60 35.16
CA LYS A 603 -8.42 3.04 34.03
C LYS A 603 -7.48 2.58 32.90
N ILE A 604 -6.54 3.43 32.52
CA ILE A 604 -5.54 3.19 31.47
C ILE A 604 -4.53 2.12 31.89
N TYR A 605 -4.06 2.16 33.14
CA TYR A 605 -3.19 1.12 33.67
C TYR A 605 -3.85 -0.26 33.67
N LYS A 606 -5.11 -0.34 34.10
CA LYS A 606 -5.88 -1.59 34.06
C LYS A 606 -6.00 -2.13 32.64
N LEU A 607 -6.31 -1.28 31.67
CA LEU A 607 -6.38 -1.66 30.26
C LEU A 607 -5.04 -2.22 29.76
N TYR A 608 -3.93 -1.54 30.04
CA TYR A 608 -2.59 -2.01 29.70
C TYR A 608 -2.28 -3.37 30.34
N CYS A 609 -2.56 -3.54 31.64
CA CYS A 609 -2.36 -4.80 32.34
C CYS A 609 -3.19 -5.94 31.73
N SER A 610 -4.46 -5.69 31.40
CA SER A 610 -5.33 -6.67 30.71
C SER A 610 -4.72 -7.10 29.38
N MET A 611 -4.29 -6.15 28.53
CA MET A 611 -3.67 -6.49 27.24
C MET A 611 -2.39 -7.30 27.38
N VAL A 612 -1.53 -6.96 28.36
CA VAL A 612 -0.30 -7.73 28.64
C VAL A 612 -0.64 -9.14 29.13
N GLN A 613 -1.67 -9.28 29.96
CA GLN A 613 -2.10 -10.57 30.50
C GLN A 613 -2.64 -11.47 29.38
N ILE A 614 -3.47 -10.93 28.48
CA ILE A 614 -3.98 -11.62 27.28
C ILE A 614 -2.85 -12.25 26.47
N VAL A 615 -1.79 -11.47 26.18
CA VAL A 615 -0.65 -12.00 25.41
C VAL A 615 0.06 -13.10 26.18
N LYS A 616 0.27 -12.95 27.49
CA LYS A 616 0.89 -13.98 28.31
C LYS A 616 0.07 -15.28 28.33
N ASP A 617 -1.24 -15.18 28.49
CA ASP A 617 -2.15 -16.34 28.55
C ASP A 617 -2.22 -17.06 27.19
N SER A 618 -1.99 -16.35 26.09
CA SER A 618 -1.90 -16.92 24.74
C SER A 618 -0.56 -17.61 24.43
N THR A 619 0.41 -17.57 25.36
CA THR A 619 1.76 -18.13 25.16
C THR A 619 2.07 -19.28 26.13
N PRO A 620 2.90 -20.27 25.74
CA PRO A 620 3.31 -21.33 26.65
C PRO A 620 4.03 -20.82 27.90
N PRO A 621 3.92 -21.52 29.05
CA PRO A 621 4.66 -21.17 30.26
C PRO A 621 6.16 -21.07 30.00
N GLY A 622 6.77 -19.97 30.43
CA GLY A 622 8.21 -19.76 30.26
C GLY A 622 8.64 -19.19 28.89
N PHE A 623 7.70 -18.88 27.98
CA PHE A 623 8.00 -18.31 26.66
C PHE A 623 8.90 -17.07 26.73
N PHE A 624 8.66 -16.17 27.70
CA PHE A 624 9.46 -14.96 27.90
C PHE A 624 10.58 -15.09 28.95
N GLN A 625 10.82 -16.28 29.49
CA GLN A 625 11.92 -16.49 30.44
C GLN A 625 13.25 -16.59 29.69
N LYS A 626 14.26 -15.85 30.15
CA LYS A 626 15.63 -16.03 29.67
C LYS A 626 16.09 -17.42 30.07
N SER A 627 16.46 -18.26 29.10
CA SER A 627 17.12 -19.53 29.39
C SER A 627 18.35 -19.23 30.26
N LYS A 628 18.40 -19.80 31.47
CA LYS A 628 19.64 -19.78 32.25
C LYS A 628 20.64 -20.59 31.44
N SER A 629 21.57 -19.91 30.76
CA SER A 629 22.72 -20.53 30.15
C SER A 629 23.44 -21.34 31.23
N GLN A 630 23.31 -22.66 31.21
CA GLN A 630 24.18 -23.54 31.98
C GLN A 630 25.61 -23.31 31.44
N ARG A 631 26.38 -22.47 32.13
CA ARG A 631 27.84 -22.51 32.05
C ARG A 631 28.25 -23.92 32.50
N LYS A 632 28.43 -24.84 31.55
CA LYS A 632 29.21 -26.07 31.79
C LYS A 632 30.62 -25.63 32.14
N LYS A 633 30.90 -25.52 33.44
CA LYS A 633 32.27 -25.49 33.97
C LYS A 633 32.91 -26.84 33.63
N ASN A 634 33.68 -26.90 32.55
CA ASN A 634 34.59 -28.02 32.32
C ASN A 634 35.66 -28.01 33.42
N LYS A 635 35.45 -28.80 34.48
CA LYS A 635 36.54 -29.24 35.35
C LYS A 635 37.34 -30.29 34.58
N LYS A 636 38.51 -29.91 34.08
CA LYS A 636 39.55 -30.83 33.63
C LYS A 636 39.96 -31.71 34.81
N ILE A 637 39.69 -33.02 34.72
CA ILE A 637 40.41 -34.03 35.50
C ILE A 637 41.49 -34.57 34.56
N ILE A 638 42.73 -34.44 35.01
CA ILE A 638 43.96 -34.86 34.35
C ILE A 638 44.14 -36.36 34.61
N SER A 639 44.28 -37.16 33.56
CA SER A 639 44.91 -38.48 33.63
C SER A 639 46.01 -38.57 32.57
N LYS A 640 47.24 -38.73 33.07
CA LYS A 640 48.53 -38.81 32.38
C LYS A 640 48.63 -40.05 31.48
N LEU A 641 49.31 -39.93 30.33
CA LEU A 641 50.49 -40.73 29.91
C LEU A 641 51.01 -40.24 28.52
N PRO A 642 52.24 -40.56 28.06
CA PRO A 642 53.33 -39.59 27.97
C PRO A 642 53.86 -39.30 26.54
N ASP A 643 54.68 -38.25 26.49
CA ASP A 643 55.49 -37.71 25.38
C ASP A 643 56.27 -38.74 24.56
N ILE A 644 56.29 -38.57 23.23
CA ILE A 644 57.48 -38.69 22.38
C ILE A 644 57.44 -37.60 21.28
N ARG A 645 58.58 -36.91 21.14
CA ARG A 645 58.98 -35.84 20.19
C ARG A 645 58.94 -36.35 18.72
N GLU A 646 58.93 -35.59 17.62
CA GLU A 646 59.83 -34.51 17.14
C GLU A 646 59.34 -34.12 15.72
N SER A 647 59.18 -32.84 15.40
CA SER A 647 59.92 -32.05 14.38
C SER A 647 59.82 -32.42 12.87
N THR A 648 59.34 -31.41 12.11
CA THR A 648 59.82 -30.91 10.79
C THR A 648 59.69 -31.69 9.46
N MET A 649 59.20 -30.91 8.46
CA MET A 649 59.65 -30.77 7.06
C MET A 649 59.07 -31.70 5.95
N MET A 650 58.42 -31.00 5.01
CA MET A 650 58.48 -31.05 3.54
C MET A 650 58.37 -32.38 2.76
N ASP A 651 57.49 -32.25 1.76
CA ASP A 651 57.56 -32.75 0.38
C ASP A 651 57.09 -34.17 -0.01
N THR A 652 56.29 -34.13 -1.09
CA THR A 652 56.14 -35.09 -2.19
C THR A 652 55.40 -36.42 -1.96
N LEU A 653 54.20 -36.49 -2.55
CA LEU A 653 53.52 -37.67 -3.15
C LEU A 653 54.48 -38.46 -4.08
N PRO A 654 54.23 -39.73 -4.53
CA PRO A 654 52.91 -40.35 -4.84
C PRO A 654 52.80 -41.91 -4.69
N PHE A 655 51.69 -42.47 -5.21
CA PHE A 655 51.34 -43.88 -5.53
C PHE A 655 50.90 -44.81 -4.37
N CYS A 656 49.95 -45.75 -4.50
CA CYS A 656 48.81 -46.05 -5.39
C CYS A 656 48.11 -47.30 -4.84
N SER A 657 46.80 -47.44 -5.14
CA SER A 657 45.99 -48.69 -5.15
C SER A 657 45.50 -49.19 -3.78
N THR A 658 44.26 -49.67 -3.60
CA THR A 658 43.32 -50.32 -4.52
C THR A 658 41.86 -50.10 -4.12
N ASN A 659 41.03 -50.06 -5.16
CA ASN A 659 39.56 -50.06 -5.27
C ASN A 659 38.78 -51.04 -4.38
N ARG A 660 37.51 -50.69 -4.09
CA ARG A 660 36.35 -51.46 -4.59
C ARG A 660 35.00 -50.73 -4.43
N PHE A 661 34.32 -50.62 -5.57
CA PHE A 661 32.91 -50.26 -5.82
C PHE A 661 32.54 -48.78 -6.01
N ALA A 662 32.80 -48.32 -7.24
CA ALA A 662 31.89 -47.46 -7.99
C ALA A 662 31.56 -48.17 -9.30
N THR A 663 30.28 -48.17 -9.70
CA THR A 663 29.90 -48.38 -11.10
C THR A 663 28.79 -47.39 -11.47
N LEU A 664 29.11 -46.60 -12.48
CA LEU A 664 28.34 -45.57 -13.20
C LEU A 664 27.43 -46.17 -14.27
N ALA A 665 26.48 -45.37 -14.77
CA ALA A 665 26.19 -45.03 -16.19
C ALA A 665 24.67 -44.74 -16.38
N ILE A 666 24.18 -43.53 -16.72
CA ILE A 666 24.20 -42.75 -18.00
C ILE A 666 23.39 -43.49 -19.10
N GLU A 667 22.34 -42.91 -19.72
CA GLU A 667 22.28 -42.15 -21.01
C GLU A 667 20.76 -41.99 -21.34
N ASN A 668 20.19 -40.96 -21.99
CA ASN A 668 20.61 -39.86 -22.88
C ASN A 668 19.71 -38.63 -22.67
#